data_AF-A0A660VDQ1-F1
#
_entry.id   AF-A0A660VDQ1-F1
#
_cell.length_a   1.000
_cell.length_b   1.000
_cell.length_c   1.000
_cell.angle_alpha   90.00
_cell.angle_beta   90.00
_cell.angle_gamma   90.00
#
_symmetry.space_group_name_H-M   'P 1'
#
loop_
_entity.id
_entity.type
_entity.pdbx_description
1 polymer ?
#
loop_
_entity_poly.entity_id
_entity_poly.type
_entity_poly.pdbx_seq_one_letter_code
_entity_poly.pdbx_strand_id
1 'polypeptide(L)'
;MRALMLSVCLGFWGVIAAQHNQQPPIRVTILVHVEDVTSDSLWNRPVWRRSDKPAEDAFRERCDNLARMLHWALQFPQQKRPKFLIQFNGDFAERLLASKSKEASKLLGQLREAWEAGLISLGTHTHAVTKRGGGWHPLPVPNRSVCPWRQPSRLKDWDADTAVGALRAHIEAVDRLIRKITDCDPKSVNTTIAGVFGGTFARRVKLYSAKLRDSAKRTLQHPFLAETGGERSEGFVALFGHQMWQPFRAGSNFAKENTKAPVVFLPFNGTVGTAASHMPGCDNTDFSTSALKRQFIHLYLERLWHKARNLPPKIWMFGFTIHPYNLYPDSVRDGSGLRTLRQSLKEMVNWLNRNFIGRKDERGNLIAKWATVDEVLAAFREWEKRNPNCSSFNYPANETDWRLYPYKLKGLAFWAANSHFVALRDEAGVKCCILRCLPTAIRGEQNWLWQKRGRRFVPQPPRSIRPRHANATFEVRIWWRDAGTEKVRPSAFQNPHEILIDAVTGKPVTTRRLTLSQRPIIAIPQHLYKPPIPEYSLTLSNKSLGRFRPLNGVCGSGYSPKSHFPHLSDALKECHCQFIRFPQDDGFRFTLARIFADRKAAVASAGSYNFAPLDEYLREAAKTGAVAVWTALYDIGGGDRWAPPDFSQAGSPPRNPKKWAQVVKHVVMHINDNWAGRSPRRIQFVECYNKPTTLGGCSPKQYLRLYTEFAKALSEFNAKTKHPVKLLGFSEAVRLGHPYSRRDPSKIALAKRFIRHILKKRLQLDALAIHPYATSPYHIYLLVRRYRKMLQQEGLPNLPLALTEYGGISSHITRTESPESASYKLATFQTTVKIWIQNLGVCLAAGARATPPASPKRPKRNWTLFFKKDKTPLPAALTMKILFQLSKQTPIICDTTQPDANCFAAVALRSKNAVSFSIIASNFSKQERYLTLNIPQNKKVTYAAEVRFRNGRIEMRRIEPKILRKPLVVKPYRLRIIVLRLR
;
A
#
# COMPACT_ATOMS: atom_id res chain seq x y z
N MET A 1 -29.51 -13.04 -70.34
CA MET A 1 -28.60 -11.98 -69.86
C MET A 1 -29.10 -11.22 -68.62
N ARG A 2 -30.36 -10.75 -68.55
CA ARG A 2 -30.87 -10.00 -67.36
C ARG A 2 -30.89 -10.79 -66.04
N ALA A 3 -31.15 -12.10 -66.07
CA ALA A 3 -31.11 -12.97 -64.87
C ALA A 3 -29.68 -13.23 -64.34
N LEU A 4 -28.68 -13.25 -65.25
CA LEU A 4 -27.27 -13.41 -64.89
C LEU A 4 -26.71 -12.12 -64.27
N MET A 5 -27.10 -10.96 -64.79
CA MET A 5 -26.74 -9.67 -64.19
C MET A 5 -27.40 -9.43 -62.83
N LEU A 6 -28.66 -9.85 -62.63
CA LEU A 6 -29.29 -9.75 -61.31
C LEU A 6 -28.60 -10.65 -60.27
N SER A 7 -28.19 -11.86 -60.64
CA SER A 7 -27.50 -12.80 -59.75
C SER A 7 -26.07 -12.34 -59.41
N VAL A 8 -25.36 -11.72 -60.36
CA VAL A 8 -24.03 -11.14 -60.10
C VAL A 8 -24.14 -9.86 -59.26
N CYS A 9 -25.15 -9.02 -59.48
CA CYS A 9 -25.39 -7.83 -58.65
C CYS A 9 -25.87 -8.17 -57.24
N LEU A 10 -26.74 -9.18 -57.06
CA LEU A 10 -27.16 -9.69 -55.75
C LEU A 10 -26.01 -10.42 -55.03
N GLY A 11 -25.14 -11.12 -55.77
CA GLY A 11 -23.91 -11.71 -55.24
C GLY A 11 -22.89 -10.66 -54.80
N PHE A 12 -22.69 -9.59 -55.58
CA PHE A 12 -21.81 -8.47 -55.21
C PHE A 12 -22.37 -7.67 -54.03
N TRP A 13 -23.68 -7.40 -53.98
CA TRP A 13 -24.32 -6.75 -52.84
C TRP A 13 -24.34 -7.65 -51.59
N GLY A 14 -24.49 -8.96 -51.75
CA GLY A 14 -24.37 -9.95 -50.67
C GLY A 14 -22.95 -10.04 -50.09
N VAL A 15 -21.92 -9.94 -50.93
CA VAL A 15 -20.50 -9.93 -50.51
C VAL A 15 -20.11 -8.58 -49.88
N ILE A 16 -20.61 -7.46 -50.40
CA ILE A 16 -20.40 -6.12 -49.82
C ILE A 16 -21.15 -5.98 -48.48
N ALA A 17 -22.38 -6.49 -48.37
CA ALA A 17 -23.14 -6.53 -47.11
C ALA A 17 -22.52 -7.51 -46.09
N ALA A 18 -21.91 -8.61 -46.54
CA ALA A 18 -21.17 -9.53 -45.68
C ALA A 18 -19.84 -8.94 -45.16
N GLN A 19 -19.13 -8.13 -45.95
CA GLN A 19 -17.92 -7.43 -45.52
C GLN A 19 -18.20 -6.29 -44.53
N HIS A 20 -19.35 -5.62 -44.63
CA HIS A 20 -19.76 -4.58 -43.67
C HIS A 20 -20.06 -5.12 -42.25
N ASN A 21 -20.28 -6.43 -42.11
CA ASN A 21 -20.74 -7.05 -40.86
C ASN A 21 -19.64 -7.52 -39.88
N GLN A 22 -18.35 -7.36 -40.21
CA GLN A 22 -17.25 -7.88 -39.38
C GLN A 22 -16.49 -6.80 -38.61
N GLN A 23 -16.71 -6.71 -37.30
CA GLN A 23 -15.85 -5.91 -36.42
C GLN A 23 -14.44 -6.52 -36.33
N PRO A 24 -13.36 -5.77 -36.57
CA PRO A 24 -11.98 -6.28 -36.47
C PRO A 24 -11.67 -6.87 -35.08
N PRO A 25 -10.80 -7.89 -34.97
CA PRO A 25 -10.41 -8.45 -33.67
C PRO A 25 -9.67 -7.42 -32.81
N ILE A 26 -9.77 -7.56 -31.49
CA ILE A 26 -8.98 -6.75 -30.55
C ILE A 26 -7.50 -7.14 -30.68
N ARG A 27 -6.65 -6.16 -30.97
CA ARG A 27 -5.20 -6.35 -31.05
C ARG A 27 -4.57 -6.12 -29.69
N VAL A 28 -4.00 -7.16 -29.11
CA VAL A 28 -3.36 -7.11 -27.78
C VAL A 28 -1.85 -7.03 -27.95
N THR A 29 -1.20 -6.17 -27.17
CA THR A 29 0.25 -5.97 -27.25
C THR A 29 0.83 -5.56 -25.89
N ILE A 30 2.12 -5.84 -25.67
CA ILE A 30 2.82 -5.55 -24.41
C ILE A 30 3.96 -4.60 -24.69
N LEU A 31 3.96 -3.43 -24.05
CA LEU A 31 5.06 -2.48 -24.14
C LEU A 31 6.11 -2.78 -23.08
N VAL A 32 7.36 -2.89 -23.50
CA VAL A 32 8.51 -3.10 -22.64
C VAL A 32 9.41 -1.88 -22.75
N HIS A 33 9.43 -1.06 -21.70
CA HIS A 33 10.42 0.02 -21.61
C HIS A 33 11.73 -0.55 -21.07
N VAL A 34 12.79 -0.41 -21.86
CA VAL A 34 14.13 -0.91 -21.53
C VAL A 34 15.06 0.27 -21.29
N GLU A 35 15.45 0.49 -20.04
CA GLU A 35 16.31 1.60 -19.62
C GLU A 35 17.50 1.09 -18.80
N ASP A 36 18.59 1.86 -18.76
CA ASP A 36 19.76 1.61 -17.88
C ASP A 36 19.82 2.58 -16.69
N VAL A 37 20.61 2.26 -15.67
CA VAL A 37 20.68 2.94 -14.35
C VAL A 37 21.54 4.22 -14.37
N THR A 38 22.21 4.55 -15.48
CA THR A 38 23.08 5.74 -15.56
C THR A 38 22.29 7.05 -15.47
N SER A 39 20.96 7.02 -15.70
CA SER A 39 20.08 8.18 -15.58
C SER A 39 19.64 8.49 -14.14
N ASP A 40 19.64 9.76 -13.73
CA ASP A 40 18.93 10.27 -12.52
C ASP A 40 17.43 10.40 -12.78
N SER A 41 16.87 9.51 -13.62
CA SER A 41 15.44 9.53 -13.91
C SER A 41 14.67 9.24 -12.63
N LEU A 42 13.56 9.95 -12.41
CA LEU A 42 12.63 9.74 -11.29
C LEU A 42 12.13 8.28 -11.16
N TRP A 43 12.24 7.53 -12.24
CA TRP A 43 11.79 6.15 -12.40
C TRP A 43 12.88 5.14 -12.10
N ASN A 44 14.14 5.55 -12.24
CA ASN A 44 15.29 4.76 -11.83
C ASN A 44 15.49 4.84 -10.31
N ARG A 45 15.46 3.67 -9.68
CA ARG A 45 15.62 3.56 -8.23
C ARG A 45 16.99 4.06 -7.77
N PRO A 46 17.03 4.82 -6.67
CA PRO A 46 18.26 5.09 -5.94
C PRO A 46 18.90 3.87 -5.23
N VAL A 47 18.26 2.70 -5.28
CA VAL A 47 18.74 1.47 -4.62
C VAL A 47 19.86 0.82 -5.44
N TRP A 48 19.81 0.85 -6.77
CA TRP A 48 20.91 0.36 -7.62
C TRP A 48 22.13 1.30 -7.65
N ARG A 49 21.94 2.56 -7.21
CA ARG A 49 23.04 3.49 -6.93
C ARG A 49 23.72 3.24 -5.57
N ARG A 50 23.12 2.41 -4.70
CA ARG A 50 23.52 2.29 -3.27
C ARG A 50 23.40 0.87 -2.68
N SER A 51 23.15 -0.14 -3.51
CA SER A 51 23.26 -1.55 -3.15
C SER A 51 24.71 -1.96 -3.30
N ASP A 52 25.21 -2.87 -2.46
CA ASP A 52 26.55 -3.45 -2.53
C ASP A 52 26.80 -4.30 -3.82
N LYS A 53 25.94 -4.16 -4.84
CA LYS A 53 26.05 -4.81 -6.16
C LYS A 53 26.57 -3.79 -7.19
N PRO A 54 27.64 -4.10 -7.94
CA PRO A 54 28.14 -3.28 -9.04
C PRO A 54 27.06 -2.93 -10.08
N ALA A 55 27.18 -1.75 -10.70
CA ALA A 55 26.29 -1.31 -11.79
C ALA A 55 26.31 -2.27 -13.00
N GLU A 56 27.34 -3.10 -13.11
CA GLU A 56 27.47 -4.16 -14.11
C GLU A 56 26.50 -5.33 -13.86
N ASP A 57 26.28 -5.72 -12.60
CA ASP A 57 25.37 -6.81 -12.24
C ASP A 57 23.91 -6.43 -12.55
N ALA A 58 23.51 -5.19 -12.29
CA ALA A 58 22.14 -4.71 -12.57
C ALA A 58 21.81 -4.74 -14.07
N PHE A 59 22.78 -4.37 -14.92
CA PHE A 59 22.64 -4.40 -16.36
C PHE A 59 22.55 -5.84 -16.88
N ARG A 60 23.43 -6.72 -16.42
CA ARG A 60 23.41 -8.16 -16.77
C ARG A 60 22.10 -8.83 -16.35
N GLU A 61 21.60 -8.54 -15.14
CA GLU A 61 20.31 -9.06 -14.65
C GLU A 61 19.13 -8.58 -15.51
N ARG A 62 19.11 -7.32 -15.96
CA ARG A 62 18.09 -6.80 -16.88
C ARG A 62 18.16 -7.50 -18.23
N CYS A 63 19.37 -7.73 -18.74
CA CYS A 63 19.59 -8.49 -19.98
C CYS A 63 19.01 -9.90 -19.87
N ASP A 64 19.36 -10.64 -18.81
CA ASP A 64 18.86 -12.00 -18.60
C ASP A 64 17.34 -12.03 -18.38
N ASN A 65 16.76 -11.06 -17.63
CA ASN A 65 15.31 -10.98 -17.44
C ASN A 65 14.55 -10.75 -18.75
N LEU A 66 15.03 -9.84 -19.60
CA LEU A 66 14.43 -9.58 -20.90
C LEU A 66 14.57 -10.79 -21.83
N ALA A 67 15.76 -11.39 -21.89
CA ALA A 67 16.02 -12.60 -22.67
C ALA A 67 15.10 -13.76 -22.25
N ARG A 68 14.93 -13.99 -20.94
CA ARG A 68 14.02 -15.04 -20.42
C ARG A 68 12.56 -14.77 -20.76
N MET A 69 12.13 -13.51 -20.78
CA MET A 69 10.76 -13.16 -21.14
C MET A 69 10.48 -13.45 -22.62
N LEU A 70 11.40 -13.08 -23.51
CA LEU A 70 11.32 -13.38 -24.93
C LEU A 70 11.32 -14.90 -25.18
N HIS A 71 12.27 -15.60 -24.55
CA HIS A 71 12.32 -17.06 -24.61
C HIS A 71 11.04 -17.72 -24.10
N TRP A 72 10.48 -17.26 -22.98
CA TRP A 72 9.20 -17.75 -22.44
C TRP A 72 8.04 -17.52 -23.41
N ALA A 73 8.00 -16.38 -24.10
CA ALA A 73 6.97 -16.09 -25.08
C ALA A 73 7.05 -17.01 -26.30
N LEU A 74 8.26 -17.39 -26.73
CA LEU A 74 8.48 -18.32 -27.85
C LEU A 74 7.97 -19.75 -27.56
N GLN A 75 7.87 -20.14 -26.28
CA GLN A 75 7.33 -21.44 -25.87
C GLN A 75 5.82 -21.61 -26.12
N PHE A 76 5.09 -20.54 -26.43
CA PHE A 76 3.68 -20.65 -26.78
C PHE A 76 3.50 -21.09 -28.24
N PRO A 77 2.40 -21.80 -28.58
CA PRO A 77 2.01 -22.01 -29.97
C PRO A 77 1.90 -20.69 -30.73
N GLN A 78 2.28 -20.65 -32.01
CA GLN A 78 2.43 -19.40 -32.80
C GLN A 78 1.25 -18.42 -32.64
N GLN A 79 0.01 -18.90 -32.70
CA GLN A 79 -1.21 -18.08 -32.56
C GLN A 79 -1.48 -17.54 -31.15
N LYS A 80 -0.81 -18.10 -30.14
CA LYS A 80 -0.93 -17.75 -28.71
C LYS A 80 0.29 -17.02 -28.17
N ARG A 81 1.32 -16.78 -29.00
CA ARG A 81 2.55 -16.08 -28.59
C ARG A 81 2.25 -14.62 -28.27
N PRO A 82 2.55 -14.14 -27.05
CA PRO A 82 2.39 -12.72 -26.75
C PRO A 82 3.37 -11.89 -27.58
N LYS A 83 2.87 -10.84 -28.22
CA LYS A 83 3.68 -9.93 -29.04
C LYS A 83 4.02 -8.65 -28.26
N PHE A 84 5.24 -8.14 -28.47
CA PHE A 84 5.80 -7.03 -27.71
C PHE A 84 6.15 -5.84 -28.59
N LEU A 85 6.09 -4.65 -28.00
CA LEU A 85 6.87 -3.50 -28.45
C LEU A 85 8.01 -3.31 -27.46
N ILE A 86 9.26 -3.46 -27.90
CA ILE A 86 10.44 -3.21 -27.08
C ILE A 86 10.97 -1.82 -27.40
N GLN A 87 10.84 -0.89 -26.46
CA GLN A 87 11.39 0.45 -26.61
C GLN A 87 12.63 0.64 -25.75
N PHE A 88 13.75 0.91 -26.41
CA PHE A 88 15.03 1.06 -25.76
C PHE A 88 15.33 2.53 -25.46
N ASN A 89 15.87 2.77 -24.29
CA ASN A 89 16.56 3.99 -23.96
C ASN A 89 17.98 3.94 -24.54
N GLY A 90 18.45 5.06 -25.08
CA GLY A 90 19.77 5.15 -25.73
C GLY A 90 20.94 4.73 -24.86
N ASP A 91 20.88 4.99 -23.54
CA ASP A 91 21.90 4.54 -22.59
C ASP A 91 22.03 3.02 -22.53
N PHE A 92 20.92 2.31 -22.42
CA PHE A 92 20.87 0.86 -22.45
C PHE A 92 21.28 0.32 -23.82
N ALA A 93 20.82 0.95 -24.90
CA ALA A 93 21.11 0.50 -26.26
C ALA A 93 22.62 0.54 -26.55
N GLU A 94 23.27 1.65 -26.23
CA GLU A 94 24.71 1.80 -26.41
C GLU A 94 25.50 0.85 -25.51
N ARG A 95 25.07 0.67 -24.25
CA ARG A 95 25.71 -0.28 -23.34
C ARG A 95 25.55 -1.74 -23.77
N LEU A 96 24.40 -2.10 -24.33
CA LEU A 96 24.14 -3.44 -24.89
C LEU A 96 25.06 -3.74 -26.07
N LEU A 97 25.30 -2.77 -26.93
CA LEU A 97 26.24 -2.90 -28.05
C LEU A 97 27.71 -3.02 -27.58
N ALA A 98 28.08 -2.29 -26.54
CA ALA A 98 29.46 -2.26 -26.03
C ALA A 98 29.81 -3.46 -25.11
N SER A 99 28.80 -4.06 -24.47
CA SER A 99 29.01 -5.09 -23.44
C SER A 99 29.45 -6.43 -24.04
N LYS A 100 30.54 -6.99 -23.51
CA LYS A 100 31.03 -8.36 -23.81
C LYS A 100 30.48 -9.45 -22.87
N SER A 101 29.53 -9.11 -22.00
CA SER A 101 28.94 -10.09 -21.06
C SER A 101 28.10 -11.16 -21.76
N LYS A 102 28.08 -12.38 -21.20
CA LYS A 102 27.29 -13.51 -21.72
C LYS A 102 25.80 -13.18 -21.77
N GLU A 103 25.28 -12.44 -20.80
CA GLU A 103 23.87 -12.04 -20.71
C GLU A 103 23.50 -11.04 -21.81
N ALA A 104 24.39 -10.10 -22.15
CA ALA A 104 24.20 -9.16 -23.25
C ALA A 104 24.18 -9.88 -24.60
N SER A 105 25.16 -10.76 -24.86
CA SER A 105 25.19 -11.57 -26.09
C SER A 105 23.96 -12.46 -26.21
N LYS A 106 23.53 -13.09 -25.11
CA LYS A 106 22.31 -13.89 -25.04
C LYS A 106 21.06 -13.05 -25.35
N LEU A 107 20.96 -11.85 -24.79
CA LEU A 107 19.85 -10.94 -25.07
C LEU A 107 19.83 -10.54 -26.56
N LEU A 108 20.97 -10.19 -27.14
CA LEU A 108 21.05 -9.86 -28.58
C LEU A 108 20.58 -11.01 -29.46
N GLY A 109 21.00 -12.25 -29.17
CA GLY A 109 20.53 -13.44 -29.87
C GLY A 109 19.01 -13.64 -29.72
N GLN A 110 18.49 -13.52 -28.50
CA GLN A 110 17.05 -13.65 -28.24
C GLN A 110 16.21 -12.52 -28.86
N LEU A 111 16.75 -11.30 -28.99
CA LEU A 111 16.08 -10.20 -29.69
C LEU A 111 16.00 -10.48 -31.20
N ARG A 112 17.07 -11.01 -31.80
CA ARG A 112 17.09 -11.41 -33.21
C ARG A 112 16.12 -12.56 -33.49
N GLU A 113 16.16 -13.61 -32.68
CA GLU A 113 15.22 -14.74 -32.79
C GLU A 113 13.76 -14.28 -32.64
N ALA A 114 13.48 -13.40 -31.67
CA ALA A 114 12.15 -12.84 -31.47
C ALA A 114 11.71 -11.92 -32.63
N TRP A 115 12.63 -11.18 -33.24
CA TRP A 115 12.38 -10.37 -34.43
C TRP A 115 12.03 -11.25 -35.64
N GLU A 116 12.86 -12.23 -35.95
CA GLU A 116 12.66 -13.20 -37.05
C GLU A 116 11.36 -13.99 -36.87
N ALA A 117 10.99 -14.32 -35.64
CA ALA A 117 9.71 -14.96 -35.31
C ALA A 117 8.48 -14.04 -35.40
N GLY A 118 8.65 -12.75 -35.75
CA GLY A 118 7.57 -11.77 -35.84
C GLY A 118 6.92 -11.43 -34.49
N LEU A 119 7.67 -11.59 -33.40
CA LEU A 119 7.20 -11.44 -32.01
C LEU A 119 7.27 -9.99 -31.52
N ILE A 120 8.22 -9.19 -32.04
CA ILE A 120 8.54 -7.86 -31.51
C ILE A 120 8.47 -6.76 -32.57
N SER A 121 7.97 -5.59 -32.18
CA SER A 121 8.32 -4.29 -32.78
C SER A 121 9.43 -3.65 -31.94
N LEU A 122 10.24 -2.80 -32.56
CA LEU A 122 11.30 -2.04 -31.89
C LEU A 122 11.01 -0.54 -31.93
N GLY A 123 11.45 0.18 -30.90
CA GLY A 123 11.23 1.62 -30.83
C GLY A 123 12.16 2.35 -29.86
N THR A 124 11.97 3.66 -29.77
CA THR A 124 12.78 4.53 -28.93
C THR A 124 12.01 4.94 -27.67
N HIS A 125 12.62 4.73 -26.51
CA HIS A 125 12.14 5.25 -25.22
C HIS A 125 13.08 6.35 -24.75
N THR A 126 12.56 7.46 -24.23
CA THR A 126 13.41 8.61 -23.88
C THR A 126 13.16 9.13 -22.48
N HIS A 127 14.25 9.35 -21.75
CA HIS A 127 14.25 9.91 -20.39
C HIS A 127 15.03 11.22 -20.34
N ALA A 128 15.03 11.85 -19.16
CA ALA A 128 15.83 13.04 -18.87
C ALA A 128 17.32 12.69 -18.72
N VAL A 129 17.94 12.15 -19.77
CA VAL A 129 19.39 11.99 -19.92
C VAL A 129 19.83 12.46 -21.29
N THR A 130 21.10 12.84 -21.40
CA THR A 130 21.72 13.33 -22.63
C THR A 130 23.18 12.89 -22.68
N LYS A 131 23.78 12.91 -23.87
CA LYS A 131 25.18 12.53 -24.07
C LYS A 131 26.07 13.77 -24.03
N ARG A 132 27.10 13.78 -23.17
CA ARG A 132 28.12 14.85 -23.07
C ARG A 132 29.49 14.22 -22.89
N GLY A 133 30.51 14.70 -23.61
CA GLY A 133 31.89 14.18 -23.49
C GLY A 133 32.03 12.66 -23.73
N GLY A 134 31.20 12.08 -24.62
CA GLY A 134 31.19 10.64 -24.90
C GLY A 134 30.39 9.77 -23.92
N GLY A 135 29.97 10.29 -22.76
CA GLY A 135 29.19 9.58 -21.74
C GLY A 135 27.72 10.02 -21.65
N TRP A 136 26.88 9.17 -21.05
CA TRP A 136 25.47 9.49 -20.74
C TRP A 136 25.36 10.18 -19.37
N HIS A 137 24.65 11.30 -19.32
CA HIS A 137 24.50 12.14 -18.12
C HIS A 137 23.04 12.56 -17.90
N PRO A 138 22.61 12.76 -16.64
CA PRO A 138 21.32 13.38 -16.31
C PRO A 138 21.10 14.72 -17.01
N LEU A 139 19.90 14.89 -17.57
CA LEU A 139 19.43 16.16 -18.09
C LEU A 139 18.88 17.01 -16.93
N PRO A 140 19.35 18.27 -16.75
CA PRO A 140 18.76 19.17 -15.77
C PRO A 140 17.34 19.55 -16.20
N VAL A 141 16.33 18.91 -15.62
CA VAL A 141 14.91 19.21 -15.86
C VAL A 141 14.42 20.32 -14.91
N PRO A 142 13.65 21.31 -15.39
CA PRO A 142 13.01 22.30 -14.52
C PRO A 142 12.08 21.64 -13.49
N ASN A 143 11.88 22.32 -12.36
CA ASN A 143 11.22 21.85 -11.13
C ASN A 143 10.09 20.81 -11.33
N ARG A 144 10.18 19.68 -10.61
CA ARG A 144 9.42 18.41 -10.76
C ARG A 144 7.90 18.48 -10.58
N SER A 145 7.33 19.66 -10.37
CA SER A 145 5.93 19.91 -10.04
C SER A 145 5.08 20.42 -11.21
N VAL A 146 5.66 20.55 -12.40
CA VAL A 146 4.93 20.96 -13.61
C VAL A 146 4.31 19.75 -14.28
N CYS A 147 2.98 19.73 -14.35
CA CYS A 147 2.21 18.80 -15.18
C CYS A 147 1.94 19.48 -16.53
N PRO A 148 2.62 19.08 -17.63
CA PRO A 148 2.62 19.80 -18.91
C PRO A 148 1.26 20.18 -19.50
N TRP A 149 0.19 19.39 -19.27
CA TRP A 149 -1.17 19.71 -19.74
C TRP A 149 -1.94 20.63 -18.80
N ARG A 150 -1.63 20.62 -17.49
CA ARG A 150 -2.23 21.55 -16.53
C ARG A 150 -1.53 22.91 -16.53
N GLN A 151 -0.26 22.95 -16.92
CA GLN A 151 0.58 24.16 -16.94
C GLN A 151 1.36 24.31 -18.28
N PRO A 152 0.69 24.32 -19.45
CA PRO A 152 1.35 24.38 -20.76
C PRO A 152 2.16 25.67 -20.99
N SER A 153 1.91 26.72 -20.21
CA SER A 153 2.68 27.96 -20.21
C SER A 153 4.10 27.81 -19.66
N ARG A 154 4.36 26.80 -18.81
CA ARG A 154 5.68 26.53 -18.20
C ARG A 154 6.61 25.66 -19.05
N LEU A 155 6.13 25.21 -20.22
CA LEU A 155 6.98 24.52 -21.20
C LEU A 155 8.09 25.42 -21.77
N LYS A 156 7.96 26.75 -21.63
CA LYS A 156 9.02 27.71 -21.96
C LYS A 156 10.24 27.59 -21.05
N ASP A 157 10.09 26.97 -19.87
CA ASP A 157 11.18 26.77 -18.90
C ASP A 157 12.14 25.65 -19.34
N TRP A 158 11.79 24.88 -20.39
CA TRP A 158 12.63 23.83 -20.95
C TRP A 158 13.58 24.40 -22.02
N ASP A 159 14.87 24.11 -21.89
CA ASP A 159 15.83 24.34 -22.97
C ASP A 159 15.57 23.35 -24.12
N ALA A 160 14.99 23.89 -25.19
CA ALA A 160 14.63 23.14 -26.38
C ALA A 160 15.85 22.52 -27.08
N ASP A 161 17.02 23.16 -27.06
CA ASP A 161 18.20 22.66 -27.77
C ASP A 161 18.86 21.50 -27.02
N THR A 162 18.95 21.59 -25.68
CA THR A 162 19.42 20.45 -24.88
C THR A 162 18.43 19.27 -24.95
N ALA A 163 17.12 19.52 -24.97
CA ALA A 163 16.11 18.46 -25.14
C ALA A 163 16.21 17.76 -26.50
N VAL A 164 16.46 18.51 -27.57
CA VAL A 164 16.63 17.97 -28.92
C VAL A 164 17.94 17.20 -29.05
N GLY A 165 19.04 17.72 -28.48
CA GLY A 165 20.33 17.02 -28.44
C GLY A 165 20.25 15.70 -27.68
N ALA A 166 19.53 15.68 -26.55
CA ALA A 166 19.23 14.47 -25.80
C ALA A 166 18.47 13.45 -26.67
N LEU A 167 17.34 13.86 -27.24
CA LEU A 167 16.53 13.01 -28.12
C LEU A 167 17.34 12.41 -29.27
N ARG A 168 18.17 13.23 -29.93
CA ARG A 168 19.04 12.77 -31.01
C ARG A 168 19.98 11.66 -30.55
N ALA A 169 20.63 11.84 -29.41
CA ALA A 169 21.51 10.81 -28.85
C ALA A 169 20.77 9.49 -28.56
N HIS A 170 19.52 9.55 -28.08
CA HIS A 170 18.69 8.37 -27.87
C HIS A 170 18.41 7.65 -29.19
N ILE A 171 17.93 8.38 -30.19
CA ILE A 171 17.58 7.83 -31.51
C ILE A 171 18.80 7.16 -32.14
N GLU A 172 19.95 7.84 -32.18
CA GLU A 172 21.16 7.30 -32.81
C GLU A 172 21.66 6.02 -32.13
N ALA A 173 21.62 5.96 -30.80
CA ALA A 173 22.03 4.76 -30.06
C ALA A 173 21.07 3.58 -30.30
N VAL A 174 19.76 3.86 -30.31
CA VAL A 174 18.74 2.85 -30.57
C VAL A 174 18.78 2.37 -32.02
N ASP A 175 19.00 3.26 -33.00
CA ASP A 175 19.13 2.90 -34.41
C ASP A 175 20.31 1.96 -34.65
N ARG A 176 21.47 2.21 -34.00
CA ARG A 176 22.61 1.28 -34.05
C ARG A 176 22.25 -0.09 -33.50
N LEU A 177 21.51 -0.14 -32.39
CA LEU A 177 21.07 -1.41 -31.80
C LEU A 177 20.09 -2.14 -32.71
N ILE A 178 19.11 -1.43 -33.28
CA ILE A 178 18.14 -1.99 -34.20
C ILE A 178 18.84 -2.58 -35.42
N ARG A 179 19.78 -1.86 -36.04
CA ARG A 179 20.58 -2.39 -37.14
C ARG A 179 21.28 -3.69 -36.76
N LYS A 180 21.80 -3.79 -35.54
CA LYS A 180 22.45 -5.01 -35.03
C LYS A 180 21.47 -6.17 -34.82
N ILE A 181 20.22 -5.89 -34.47
CA ILE A 181 19.18 -6.92 -34.22
C ILE A 181 18.59 -7.41 -35.53
N THR A 182 18.26 -6.51 -36.46
CA THR A 182 17.38 -6.79 -37.60
C THR A 182 18.07 -6.82 -38.96
N ASP A 183 19.30 -6.31 -39.07
CA ASP A 183 20.01 -6.04 -40.32
C ASP A 183 19.24 -5.15 -41.33
N CYS A 184 18.13 -4.53 -40.89
CA CYS A 184 17.32 -3.61 -41.70
C CYS A 184 17.77 -2.16 -41.50
N ASP A 185 17.34 -1.27 -42.39
CA ASP A 185 17.45 0.18 -42.15
C ASP A 185 16.66 0.56 -40.88
N PRO A 186 17.30 1.10 -39.83
CA PRO A 186 16.60 1.47 -38.61
C PRO A 186 15.44 2.44 -38.82
N LYS A 187 15.46 3.27 -39.87
CA LYS A 187 14.35 4.19 -40.17
C LYS A 187 13.06 3.47 -40.58
N SER A 188 13.14 2.27 -41.15
CA SER A 188 11.96 1.47 -41.51
C SER A 188 11.41 0.67 -40.32
N VAL A 189 12.20 0.50 -39.25
CA VAL A 189 11.87 -0.33 -38.08
C VAL A 189 11.54 0.50 -36.85
N ASN A 190 12.33 1.52 -36.52
CA ASN A 190 12.22 2.35 -35.31
C ASN A 190 11.09 3.39 -35.42
N THR A 191 9.88 2.94 -35.73
CA THR A 191 8.76 3.82 -36.10
C THR A 191 7.96 4.33 -34.90
N THR A 192 8.35 3.98 -33.68
CA THR A 192 7.61 4.29 -32.46
C THR A 192 8.46 5.00 -31.41
N ILE A 193 7.85 5.92 -30.66
CA ILE A 193 8.53 6.65 -29.59
C ILE A 193 7.68 6.81 -28.32
N ALA A 194 8.34 6.78 -27.15
CA ALA A 194 7.82 7.21 -25.85
C ALA A 194 8.80 8.19 -25.16
N GLY A 195 8.32 9.16 -24.38
CA GLY A 195 9.23 10.16 -23.77
C GLY A 195 8.69 11.18 -22.79
N VAL A 196 9.60 11.75 -21.97
CA VAL A 196 9.34 12.71 -20.86
C VAL A 196 9.47 14.20 -21.27
N PHE A 197 9.83 14.49 -22.53
CA PHE A 197 10.01 15.87 -23.00
C PHE A 197 8.65 16.55 -23.20
N GLY A 198 8.22 17.36 -22.23
CA GLY A 198 6.83 17.79 -22.04
C GLY A 198 6.15 18.49 -23.24
N GLY A 199 4.82 18.55 -23.20
CA GLY A 199 4.00 19.33 -24.13
C GLY A 199 2.74 18.63 -24.61
N THR A 200 1.93 19.32 -25.41
CA THR A 200 0.90 18.65 -26.21
C THR A 200 1.59 17.92 -27.36
N PHE A 201 0.93 16.91 -27.93
CA PHE A 201 1.55 16.10 -28.98
C PHE A 201 1.93 16.95 -30.20
N ALA A 202 1.05 17.86 -30.63
CA ALA A 202 1.34 18.81 -31.70
C ALA A 202 2.59 19.69 -31.43
N ARG A 203 2.85 20.03 -30.16
CA ARG A 203 4.02 20.84 -29.77
C ARG A 203 5.29 20.00 -29.73
N ARG A 204 5.21 18.74 -29.28
CA ARG A 204 6.31 17.76 -29.37
C ARG A 204 6.66 17.44 -30.82
N VAL A 205 5.67 17.18 -31.67
CA VAL A 205 5.88 16.99 -33.12
C VAL A 205 6.53 18.21 -33.75
N LYS A 206 6.05 19.43 -33.47
CA LYS A 206 6.69 20.65 -33.98
C LYS A 206 8.16 20.75 -33.52
N LEU A 207 8.45 20.40 -32.26
CA LEU A 207 9.82 20.35 -31.73
C LEU A 207 10.68 19.30 -32.45
N TYR A 208 10.15 18.07 -32.61
CA TYR A 208 10.82 16.97 -33.30
C TYR A 208 11.09 17.31 -34.77
N SER A 209 10.08 17.76 -35.49
CA SER A 209 10.18 18.08 -36.92
C SER A 209 11.00 19.34 -37.22
N ALA A 210 11.01 20.36 -36.33
CA ALA A 210 11.72 21.61 -36.59
C ALA A 210 13.22 21.56 -36.26
N LYS A 211 13.63 20.83 -35.21
CA LYS A 211 14.99 20.88 -34.66
C LYS A 211 15.81 19.59 -34.81
N LEU A 212 15.25 18.48 -35.29
CA LEU A 212 16.03 17.34 -35.77
C LEU A 212 16.60 17.65 -37.17
N ARG A 213 17.44 18.67 -37.27
CA ARG A 213 18.29 18.92 -38.44
C ARG A 213 19.73 18.65 -38.05
N ASP A 214 20.50 17.95 -38.87
CA ASP A 214 21.92 17.73 -38.62
C ASP A 214 22.72 19.06 -38.69
N SER A 215 24.03 19.02 -38.43
CA SER A 215 24.92 20.18 -38.50
C SER A 215 25.00 20.82 -39.90
N ALA A 216 24.55 20.11 -40.95
CA ALA A 216 24.42 20.59 -42.32
C ALA A 216 23.00 21.06 -42.67
N LYS A 217 22.14 21.29 -41.65
CA LYS A 217 20.72 21.68 -41.79
C LYS A 217 19.83 20.67 -42.53
N ARG A 218 20.32 19.44 -42.80
CA ARG A 218 19.53 18.36 -43.42
C ARG A 218 18.58 17.79 -42.38
N THR A 219 17.32 17.61 -42.73
CA THR A 219 16.30 17.06 -41.83
C THR A 219 16.70 15.62 -41.45
N LEU A 220 17.02 15.36 -40.19
CA LEU A 220 16.93 14.02 -39.60
C LEU A 220 15.44 13.66 -39.58
N GLN A 221 14.92 13.27 -40.75
CA GLN A 221 13.65 12.59 -40.86
C GLN A 221 13.83 11.20 -40.25
N HIS A 222 13.72 11.12 -38.92
CA HIS A 222 13.41 9.85 -38.29
C HIS A 222 11.88 9.73 -38.31
N PRO A 223 11.30 8.82 -39.12
CA PRO A 223 9.88 8.82 -39.40
C PRO A 223 9.12 8.12 -38.27
N PHE A 224 9.07 8.71 -37.07
CA PHE A 224 8.17 8.21 -36.05
C PHE A 224 6.74 8.28 -36.56
N LEU A 225 6.14 7.12 -36.75
CA LEU A 225 4.79 6.96 -37.23
C LEU A 225 3.79 6.88 -36.08
N ALA A 226 4.25 6.47 -34.90
CA ALA A 226 3.43 6.39 -33.71
C ALA A 226 4.11 6.86 -32.41
N GLU A 227 3.31 7.44 -31.51
CA GLU A 227 3.66 7.69 -30.11
C GLU A 227 2.98 6.64 -29.23
N THR A 228 3.71 6.10 -28.26
CA THR A 228 3.21 5.07 -27.33
C THR A 228 3.40 5.49 -25.88
N GLY A 229 2.47 5.06 -25.02
CA GLY A 229 2.60 5.25 -23.57
C GLY A 229 2.52 6.72 -23.11
N GLY A 230 2.65 6.93 -21.80
CA GLY A 230 2.76 8.27 -21.20
C GLY A 230 1.47 8.87 -20.64
N GLU A 231 1.60 10.15 -20.30
CA GLU A 231 0.67 11.05 -19.60
C GLU A 231 -0.78 11.03 -20.12
N ARG A 232 -0.97 10.64 -21.40
CA ARG A 232 -2.27 10.61 -22.09
C ARG A 232 -3.17 9.47 -21.61
N SER A 233 -2.70 8.23 -21.69
CA SER A 233 -3.48 7.05 -21.28
C SER A 233 -3.80 7.11 -19.79
N GLU A 234 -2.84 7.52 -18.97
CA GLU A 234 -3.02 7.63 -17.53
C GLU A 234 -3.98 8.75 -17.15
N GLY A 235 -3.96 9.87 -17.88
CA GLY A 235 -4.95 10.93 -17.76
C GLY A 235 -6.37 10.43 -17.99
N PHE A 236 -6.60 9.67 -19.07
CA PHE A 236 -7.91 9.13 -19.39
C PHE A 236 -8.37 8.05 -18.38
N VAL A 237 -7.45 7.19 -17.92
CA VAL A 237 -7.71 6.25 -16.82
C VAL A 237 -8.10 6.98 -15.55
N ALA A 238 -7.47 8.11 -15.23
CA ALA A 238 -7.82 8.92 -14.07
C ALA A 238 -9.24 9.52 -14.16
N LEU A 239 -9.71 9.83 -15.38
CA LEU A 239 -11.05 10.36 -15.65
C LEU A 239 -12.16 9.30 -15.63
N PHE A 240 -11.92 8.14 -16.24
CA PHE A 240 -12.98 7.14 -16.52
C PHE A 240 -12.71 5.74 -15.96
N GLY A 241 -11.55 5.50 -15.33
CA GLY A 241 -11.20 4.20 -14.75
C GLY A 241 -10.80 3.13 -15.78
N HIS A 242 -10.59 3.51 -17.05
CA HIS A 242 -10.07 2.65 -18.10
C HIS A 242 -9.28 3.46 -19.13
N GLN A 243 -8.43 2.81 -19.93
CA GLN A 243 -7.69 3.45 -21.02
C GLN A 243 -8.56 3.71 -22.27
N MET A 244 -8.06 4.53 -23.18
CA MET A 244 -8.56 4.59 -24.56
C MET A 244 -8.22 3.29 -25.30
N TRP A 245 -9.04 2.89 -26.27
CA TRP A 245 -8.92 1.59 -26.95
C TRP A 245 -8.77 1.67 -28.47
N GLN A 246 -8.74 2.88 -29.06
CA GLN A 246 -8.45 3.05 -30.48
C GLN A 246 -7.16 3.84 -30.67
N PRO A 247 -6.34 3.48 -31.67
CA PRO A 247 -5.37 4.40 -32.24
C PRO A 247 -6.06 5.67 -32.74
N PHE A 248 -5.45 6.84 -32.57
CA PHE A 248 -5.98 8.09 -33.13
C PHE A 248 -4.88 9.11 -33.35
N ARG A 249 -5.11 10.07 -34.26
CA ARG A 249 -4.19 11.18 -34.49
C ARG A 249 -4.41 12.24 -33.42
N ALA A 250 -3.46 12.39 -32.52
CA ALA A 250 -3.61 13.22 -31.33
C ALA A 250 -3.54 14.73 -31.62
N GLY A 251 -4.49 15.48 -31.07
CA GLY A 251 -4.64 16.93 -31.24
C GLY A 251 -4.09 17.76 -30.07
N SER A 252 -4.76 18.89 -29.82
CA SER A 252 -4.29 19.92 -28.89
C SER A 252 -4.36 19.54 -27.41
N ASN A 253 -5.03 18.45 -27.04
CA ASN A 253 -5.07 17.94 -25.67
C ASN A 253 -4.71 16.44 -25.61
N PHE A 254 -4.85 15.78 -24.45
CA PHE A 254 -4.43 14.39 -24.25
C PHE A 254 -5.30 13.32 -24.94
N ALA A 255 -6.55 13.64 -25.29
CA ALA A 255 -7.53 12.68 -25.87
C ALA A 255 -8.39 13.26 -27.03
N LYS A 256 -8.12 14.50 -27.46
CA LYS A 256 -8.75 15.16 -28.61
C LYS A 256 -8.09 14.69 -29.88
N GLU A 257 -8.89 14.41 -30.88
CA GLU A 257 -8.42 14.05 -32.21
C GLU A 257 -8.04 15.28 -33.03
N ASN A 258 -7.02 15.11 -33.85
CA ASN A 258 -6.69 15.97 -34.98
C ASN A 258 -6.35 15.04 -36.15
N THR A 259 -7.30 14.83 -37.05
CA THR A 259 -7.17 13.93 -38.22
C THR A 259 -6.02 14.30 -39.15
N LYS A 260 -5.48 15.52 -39.06
CA LYS A 260 -4.33 15.98 -39.85
C LYS A 260 -2.98 15.84 -39.12
N ALA A 261 -2.95 15.36 -37.87
CA ALA A 261 -1.68 15.22 -37.16
C ALA A 261 -0.82 14.11 -37.79
N PRO A 262 0.50 14.30 -37.99
CA PRO A 262 1.31 13.38 -38.80
C PRO A 262 1.56 12.01 -38.16
N VAL A 263 1.41 11.88 -36.84
CA VAL A 263 1.75 10.69 -36.06
C VAL A 263 0.51 10.19 -35.31
N VAL A 264 0.43 8.87 -35.15
CA VAL A 264 -0.68 8.17 -34.50
C VAL A 264 -0.35 7.91 -33.04
N PHE A 265 -1.27 8.21 -32.12
CA PHE A 265 -1.13 7.80 -30.73
C PHE A 265 -1.69 6.39 -30.54
N LEU A 266 -0.92 5.53 -29.87
CA LEU A 266 -1.30 4.17 -29.53
C LEU A 266 -1.46 4.03 -28.00
N PRO A 267 -2.68 3.83 -27.48
CA PRO A 267 -2.90 3.76 -26.04
C PRO A 267 -2.35 2.48 -25.39
N PHE A 268 -1.52 2.68 -24.36
CA PHE A 268 -1.08 1.63 -23.42
C PHE A 268 -1.49 1.94 -21.98
N ASN A 269 -1.90 0.93 -21.23
CA ASN A 269 -2.06 0.99 -19.78
C ASN A 269 -0.68 1.05 -19.10
N GLY A 270 -0.65 1.49 -17.84
CA GLY A 270 0.55 1.44 -17.03
C GLY A 270 1.01 0.02 -16.68
N THR A 271 2.01 -0.05 -15.79
CA THR A 271 2.70 -1.31 -15.49
C THR A 271 1.76 -2.37 -14.89
N VAL A 272 1.64 -3.53 -15.55
CA VAL A 272 0.76 -4.63 -15.10
C VAL A 272 1.07 -5.09 -13.66
N GLY A 273 0.04 -5.17 -12.83
CA GLY A 273 0.13 -5.59 -11.43
C GLY A 273 0.41 -4.45 -10.44
N THR A 274 0.43 -3.19 -10.89
CA THR A 274 0.68 -2.01 -10.04
C THR A 274 -0.59 -1.21 -9.73
N ALA A 275 -0.65 -0.58 -8.56
CA ALA A 275 -1.71 0.36 -8.17
C ALA A 275 -1.09 1.42 -7.24
N ALA A 276 -0.91 2.65 -7.73
CA ALA A 276 -0.33 3.78 -7.00
C ALA A 276 -0.44 5.08 -7.83
N SER A 277 -0.03 6.22 -7.24
CA SER A 277 0.26 7.44 -8.03
C SER A 277 1.50 7.19 -8.88
N HIS A 278 1.38 7.40 -10.19
CA HIS A 278 2.46 7.21 -11.15
C HIS A 278 3.13 8.56 -11.48
N MET A 279 2.38 9.58 -11.92
CA MET A 279 2.90 10.94 -12.18
C MET A 279 2.16 12.03 -11.39
N PRO A 280 2.81 13.16 -11.05
CA PRO A 280 2.15 14.31 -10.41
C PRO A 280 0.93 14.78 -11.23
N GLY A 281 -0.27 14.71 -10.66
CA GLY A 281 -1.53 15.07 -11.34
C GLY A 281 -2.23 13.91 -12.07
N CYS A 282 -1.63 12.73 -12.14
CA CYS A 282 -2.22 11.44 -12.48
C CYS A 282 -2.34 10.57 -11.22
N ASP A 283 -2.80 11.19 -10.15
CA ASP A 283 -2.88 10.55 -8.84
C ASP A 283 -3.96 9.46 -8.86
N ASN A 284 -3.55 8.23 -8.54
CA ASN A 284 -4.41 7.08 -8.23
C ASN A 284 -4.97 6.32 -9.46
N THR A 285 -4.07 5.85 -10.33
CA THR A 285 -4.37 4.87 -11.39
C THR A 285 -4.21 3.43 -10.88
N ASP A 286 -5.04 2.51 -11.39
CA ASP A 286 -5.06 1.10 -11.00
C ASP A 286 -4.85 0.19 -12.21
N PHE A 287 -3.67 -0.41 -12.25
CA PHE A 287 -3.22 -1.37 -13.27
C PHE A 287 -2.99 -2.75 -12.67
N SER A 288 -3.62 -3.06 -11.53
CA SER A 288 -3.65 -4.43 -11.01
C SER A 288 -4.16 -5.40 -12.07
N THR A 289 -3.76 -6.68 -11.99
CA THR A 289 -4.25 -7.69 -12.95
C THR A 289 -5.78 -7.73 -12.97
N SER A 290 -6.43 -7.56 -11.81
CA SER A 290 -7.88 -7.48 -11.69
C SER A 290 -8.49 -6.26 -12.38
N ALA A 291 -7.84 -5.10 -12.31
CA ALA A 291 -8.27 -3.90 -13.03
C ALA A 291 -8.09 -4.04 -14.55
N LEU A 292 -6.96 -4.58 -15.01
CA LEU A 292 -6.72 -4.78 -16.45
C LEU A 292 -7.69 -5.81 -17.06
N LYS A 293 -7.98 -6.91 -16.35
CA LYS A 293 -8.99 -7.89 -16.76
C LYS A 293 -10.37 -7.25 -16.92
N ARG A 294 -10.77 -6.41 -15.96
CA ARG A 294 -12.01 -5.60 -16.05
C ARG A 294 -11.99 -4.71 -17.29
N GLN A 295 -10.92 -3.94 -17.51
CA GLN A 295 -10.83 -3.04 -18.67
C GLN A 295 -10.91 -3.81 -20.00
N PHE A 296 -10.28 -4.98 -20.10
CA PHE A 296 -10.35 -5.81 -21.30
C PHE A 296 -11.78 -6.31 -21.57
N ILE A 297 -12.50 -6.75 -20.54
CA ILE A 297 -13.90 -7.19 -20.68
C ILE A 297 -14.77 -6.02 -21.14
N HIS A 298 -14.58 -4.83 -20.58
CA HIS A 298 -15.30 -3.64 -21.01
C HIS A 298 -15.04 -3.33 -22.50
N LEU A 299 -13.79 -3.34 -22.95
CA LEU A 299 -13.45 -3.20 -24.37
C LEU A 299 -14.13 -4.27 -25.24
N TYR A 300 -14.10 -5.52 -24.81
CA TYR A 300 -14.72 -6.61 -25.56
C TYR A 300 -16.23 -6.40 -25.73
N LEU A 301 -16.92 -5.99 -24.67
CA LEU A 301 -18.34 -5.67 -24.73
C LEU A 301 -18.63 -4.47 -25.63
N GLU A 302 -17.77 -3.45 -25.66
CA GLU A 302 -17.92 -2.34 -26.59
C GLU A 302 -17.81 -2.78 -28.06
N ARG A 303 -16.84 -3.64 -28.35
CA ARG A 303 -16.70 -4.24 -29.69
C ARG A 303 -17.95 -5.04 -30.07
N LEU A 304 -18.48 -5.85 -29.14
CA LEU A 304 -19.73 -6.60 -29.38
C LEU A 304 -20.91 -5.66 -29.62
N TRP A 305 -21.02 -4.56 -28.87
CA TRP A 305 -22.08 -3.57 -29.05
C TRP A 305 -22.04 -2.92 -30.43
N HIS A 306 -20.84 -2.57 -30.92
CA HIS A 306 -20.63 -2.08 -32.28
C HIS A 306 -21.04 -3.11 -33.33
N LYS A 307 -20.67 -4.39 -33.13
CA LYS A 307 -21.03 -5.49 -34.02
C LYS A 307 -22.54 -5.68 -34.10
N ALA A 308 -23.22 -5.78 -32.95
CA ALA A 308 -24.65 -6.05 -32.86
C ALA A 308 -25.52 -4.97 -33.53
N ARG A 309 -24.99 -3.75 -33.67
CA ARG A 309 -25.66 -2.61 -34.30
C ARG A 309 -25.17 -2.28 -35.69
N ASN A 310 -24.31 -3.13 -36.25
CA ASN A 310 -23.70 -2.91 -37.55
C ASN A 310 -23.07 -1.50 -37.68
N LEU A 311 -22.41 -1.04 -36.61
CA LEU A 311 -21.72 0.24 -36.64
C LEU A 311 -20.45 0.14 -37.50
N PRO A 312 -19.99 1.25 -38.11
CA PRO A 312 -18.74 1.26 -38.85
C PRO A 312 -17.60 0.61 -38.06
N PRO A 313 -16.78 -0.25 -38.69
CA PRO A 313 -15.70 -0.94 -38.02
C PRO A 313 -14.70 0.07 -37.45
N LYS A 314 -14.13 -0.24 -36.28
CA LYS A 314 -13.03 0.51 -35.68
C LYS A 314 -11.83 -0.40 -35.43
N ILE A 315 -10.64 0.19 -35.33
CA ILE A 315 -9.43 -0.53 -34.91
C ILE A 315 -9.34 -0.53 -33.39
N TRP A 316 -9.47 -1.71 -32.79
CA TRP A 316 -9.45 -1.92 -31.36
C TRP A 316 -8.08 -2.42 -30.90
N MET A 317 -7.52 -1.82 -29.85
CA MET A 317 -6.28 -2.27 -29.21
C MET A 317 -6.37 -2.31 -27.68
N PHE A 318 -5.60 -3.22 -27.09
CA PHE A 318 -5.40 -3.31 -25.65
C PHE A 318 -3.92 -3.49 -25.33
N GLY A 319 -3.27 -2.38 -24.95
CA GLY A 319 -1.88 -2.37 -24.50
C GLY A 319 -1.73 -2.31 -22.99
N PHE A 320 -0.67 -2.90 -22.44
CA PHE A 320 -0.19 -2.65 -21.07
C PHE A 320 1.34 -2.76 -21.01
N THR A 321 1.95 -2.13 -20.00
CA THR A 321 3.41 -1.97 -19.93
C THR A 321 4.06 -2.91 -18.92
N ILE A 322 5.34 -3.21 -19.11
CA ILE A 322 6.23 -3.87 -18.16
C ILE A 322 7.66 -3.30 -18.31
N HIS A 323 8.52 -3.54 -17.31
CA HIS A 323 9.94 -3.15 -17.36
C HIS A 323 10.81 -4.37 -17.03
N PRO A 324 12.01 -4.53 -17.59
CA PRO A 324 12.90 -5.66 -17.28
C PRO A 324 13.23 -5.78 -15.79
N TYR A 325 13.36 -4.67 -15.07
CA TYR A 325 13.60 -4.67 -13.62
C TYR A 325 12.34 -5.03 -12.78
N ASN A 326 11.18 -5.24 -13.40
CA ASN A 326 9.99 -5.76 -12.71
C ASN A 326 9.88 -7.29 -12.82
N LEU A 327 10.77 -7.93 -13.59
CA LEU A 327 10.68 -9.34 -13.94
C LEU A 327 11.57 -10.25 -13.09
N TYR A 328 12.07 -9.82 -11.93
CA TYR A 328 12.88 -10.67 -11.05
C TYR A 328 12.12 -11.91 -10.55
N PRO A 329 12.81 -13.03 -10.24
CA PRO A 329 12.19 -14.19 -9.60
C PRO A 329 11.65 -13.87 -8.20
N ASP A 330 10.54 -14.48 -7.79
CA ASP A 330 9.88 -14.24 -6.49
C ASP A 330 10.76 -14.56 -5.27
N SER A 331 11.86 -15.30 -5.47
CA SER A 331 12.88 -15.59 -4.45
C SER A 331 13.81 -14.39 -4.16
N VAL A 332 13.93 -13.44 -5.09
CA VAL A 332 14.75 -12.24 -4.94
C VAL A 332 13.94 -11.18 -4.22
N ARG A 333 14.00 -11.21 -2.88
CA ARG A 333 13.54 -10.10 -2.05
C ARG A 333 14.66 -9.08 -1.95
N ASP A 334 14.79 -8.20 -2.94
CA ASP A 334 15.55 -6.98 -2.70
C ASP A 334 14.79 -6.17 -1.63
N GLY A 335 15.50 -5.51 -0.72
CA GLY A 335 14.91 -4.78 0.41
C GLY A 335 14.10 -3.54 0.02
N SER A 336 13.70 -3.40 -1.26
CA SER A 336 13.08 -2.19 -1.80
C SER A 336 11.58 -2.29 -2.05
N GLY A 337 10.95 -3.43 -1.76
CA GLY A 337 9.48 -3.54 -1.72
C GLY A 337 8.77 -3.46 -3.07
N LEU A 338 9.45 -3.58 -4.21
CA LEU A 338 8.74 -3.93 -5.44
C LEU A 338 8.23 -5.36 -5.34
N ARG A 339 6.98 -5.54 -5.75
CA ARG A 339 6.49 -6.84 -6.17
C ARG A 339 7.28 -7.25 -7.39
N THR A 340 7.81 -8.46 -7.38
CA THR A 340 8.12 -9.17 -8.61
C THR A 340 6.82 -9.26 -9.42
N LEU A 341 6.77 -8.62 -10.59
CA LEU A 341 5.56 -8.56 -11.44
C LEU A 341 5.57 -9.64 -12.51
N ARG A 342 6.58 -10.51 -12.50
CA ARG A 342 6.69 -11.70 -13.37
C ARG A 342 5.41 -12.53 -13.30
N GLN A 343 4.88 -12.78 -12.10
CA GLN A 343 3.64 -13.56 -11.94
C GLN A 343 2.41 -12.79 -12.45
N SER A 344 2.34 -11.48 -12.22
CA SER A 344 1.25 -10.63 -12.75
C SER A 344 1.21 -10.64 -14.29
N LEU A 345 2.38 -10.56 -14.93
CA LEU A 345 2.51 -10.67 -16.39
C LEU A 345 2.04 -12.04 -16.89
N LYS A 346 2.55 -13.13 -16.29
CA LYS A 346 2.14 -14.50 -16.63
C LYS A 346 0.63 -14.70 -16.42
N GLU A 347 0.08 -14.23 -15.31
CA GLU A 347 -1.35 -14.31 -15.00
C GLU A 347 -2.18 -13.62 -16.08
N MET A 348 -1.80 -12.40 -16.50
CA MET A 348 -2.52 -11.66 -17.52
C MET A 348 -2.46 -12.34 -18.89
N VAL A 349 -1.26 -12.74 -19.34
CA VAL A 349 -1.06 -13.42 -20.63
C VAL A 349 -1.80 -14.75 -20.68
N ASN A 350 -1.67 -15.58 -19.63
CA ASN A 350 -2.35 -16.87 -19.58
C ASN A 350 -3.88 -16.71 -19.53
N TRP A 351 -4.38 -15.71 -18.82
CA TRP A 351 -5.81 -15.43 -18.77
C TRP A 351 -6.35 -14.97 -20.13
N LEU A 352 -5.64 -14.09 -20.85
CA LEU A 352 -6.00 -13.69 -22.22
C LEU A 352 -5.97 -14.88 -23.19
N ASN A 353 -4.90 -15.68 -23.15
CA ASN A 353 -4.73 -16.86 -24.02
C ASN A 353 -5.81 -17.93 -23.79
N ARG A 354 -6.20 -18.13 -22.53
CA ARG A 354 -7.25 -19.07 -22.15
C ARG A 354 -8.62 -18.62 -22.64
N ASN A 355 -8.95 -17.33 -22.49
CA ASN A 355 -10.33 -16.86 -22.60
C ASN A 355 -10.66 -16.12 -23.90
N PHE A 356 -9.70 -15.51 -24.61
CA PHE A 356 -10.01 -14.56 -25.69
C PHE A 356 -9.10 -14.68 -26.92
N ILE A 357 -7.79 -14.81 -26.76
CA ILE A 357 -6.86 -14.86 -27.89
C ILE A 357 -7.14 -16.10 -28.73
N GLY A 358 -7.25 -15.97 -30.05
CA GLY A 358 -7.48 -17.11 -30.94
C GLY A 358 -8.89 -17.73 -30.87
N ARG A 359 -9.75 -17.26 -29.95
CA ARG A 359 -11.13 -17.73 -29.85
C ARG A 359 -12.01 -16.97 -30.85
N LYS A 360 -12.97 -17.69 -31.43
CA LYS A 360 -14.00 -17.13 -32.28
C LYS A 360 -15.26 -16.85 -31.46
N ASP A 361 -15.99 -15.82 -31.84
CA ASP A 361 -17.36 -15.59 -31.37
C ASP A 361 -18.35 -16.54 -32.06
N GLU A 362 -19.61 -16.56 -31.61
CA GLU A 362 -20.67 -17.44 -32.13
C GLU A 362 -20.92 -17.31 -33.65
N ARG A 363 -20.47 -16.22 -34.30
CA ARG A 363 -20.55 -16.04 -35.76
C ARG A 363 -19.22 -16.33 -36.47
N GLY A 364 -18.28 -17.01 -35.80
CA GLY A 364 -17.00 -17.40 -36.36
C GLY A 364 -15.94 -16.28 -36.43
N ASN A 365 -16.21 -15.07 -35.92
CA ASN A 365 -15.25 -13.97 -36.00
C ASN A 365 -14.23 -14.05 -34.87
N LEU A 366 -12.97 -13.76 -35.18
CA LEU A 366 -11.91 -13.75 -34.18
C LEU A 366 -12.15 -12.65 -33.13
N ILE A 367 -12.12 -13.01 -31.83
CA ILE A 367 -12.37 -12.07 -30.73
C ILE A 367 -11.16 -11.17 -30.52
N ALA A 368 -10.00 -11.77 -30.28
CA ALA A 368 -8.76 -11.06 -30.01
C ALA A 368 -7.57 -11.85 -30.56
N LYS A 369 -6.49 -11.13 -30.88
CA LYS A 369 -5.20 -11.70 -31.25
C LYS A 369 -4.06 -10.87 -30.69
N TRP A 370 -2.92 -11.52 -30.46
CA TRP A 370 -1.68 -10.79 -30.25
C TRP A 370 -1.29 -10.08 -31.55
N ALA A 371 -0.83 -8.83 -31.42
CA ALA A 371 -0.36 -8.03 -32.52
C ALA A 371 0.90 -7.27 -32.14
N THR A 372 1.83 -7.11 -33.09
CA THR A 372 2.89 -6.11 -32.97
C THR A 372 2.29 -4.71 -33.12
N VAL A 373 3.04 -3.69 -32.71
CA VAL A 373 2.57 -2.31 -32.89
C VAL A 373 2.52 -1.93 -34.38
N ASP A 374 3.42 -2.47 -35.20
CA ASP A 374 3.39 -2.26 -36.65
C ASP A 374 2.11 -2.84 -37.27
N GLU A 375 1.66 -4.02 -36.82
CA GLU A 375 0.38 -4.62 -37.25
C GLU A 375 -0.84 -3.79 -36.80
N VAL A 376 -0.76 -3.13 -35.64
CA VAL A 376 -1.81 -2.20 -35.17
C VAL A 376 -1.83 -0.94 -36.03
N LEU A 377 -0.66 -0.37 -36.29
CA LEU A 377 -0.51 0.87 -37.06
C LEU A 377 -0.91 0.67 -38.53
N ALA A 378 -0.48 -0.42 -39.17
CA ALA A 378 -0.88 -0.77 -40.53
C ALA A 378 -2.41 -0.91 -40.64
N ALA A 379 -3.03 -1.58 -39.67
CA ALA A 379 -4.48 -1.71 -39.62
C ALA A 379 -5.20 -0.37 -39.44
N PHE A 380 -4.65 0.54 -38.63
CA PHE A 380 -5.19 1.89 -38.45
C PHE A 380 -5.09 2.72 -39.73
N ARG A 381 -3.94 2.69 -40.42
CA ARG A 381 -3.75 3.44 -41.68
C ARG A 381 -4.65 2.94 -42.79
N GLU A 382 -4.80 1.62 -42.91
CA GLU A 382 -5.70 1.04 -43.90
C GLU A 382 -7.16 1.41 -43.60
N TRP A 383 -7.55 1.37 -42.32
CA TRP A 383 -8.85 1.85 -41.90
C TRP A 383 -9.06 3.33 -42.22
N GLU A 384 -8.07 4.18 -41.95
CA GLU A 384 -8.14 5.63 -42.20
C GLU A 384 -8.24 5.93 -43.70
N LYS A 385 -7.51 5.21 -44.55
CA LYS A 385 -7.59 5.32 -46.02
C LYS A 385 -9.00 5.01 -46.53
N ARG A 386 -9.67 4.01 -45.95
CA ARG A 386 -11.05 3.62 -46.30
C ARG A 386 -12.11 4.51 -45.68
N ASN A 387 -11.77 5.27 -44.65
CA ASN A 387 -12.71 6.12 -43.90
C ASN A 387 -12.16 7.55 -43.78
N PRO A 388 -11.92 8.25 -44.91
CA PRO A 388 -11.40 9.60 -44.87
C PRO A 388 -12.33 10.51 -44.05
N ASN A 389 -11.74 11.42 -43.27
CA ASN A 389 -12.46 12.36 -42.38
C ASN A 389 -13.31 11.73 -41.26
N CYS A 390 -13.29 10.40 -41.08
CA CYS A 390 -14.00 9.75 -39.98
C CYS A 390 -13.15 9.76 -38.70
N SER A 391 -13.81 10.03 -37.57
CA SER A 391 -13.16 10.01 -36.26
C SER A 391 -12.94 8.58 -35.75
N SER A 392 -11.68 8.24 -35.43
CA SER A 392 -11.36 6.97 -34.77
C SER A 392 -11.68 7.03 -33.28
N PHE A 393 -11.28 8.13 -32.63
CA PHE A 393 -11.54 8.42 -31.24
C PHE A 393 -11.35 9.91 -30.98
N ASN A 394 -12.30 10.54 -30.27
CA ASN A 394 -12.20 11.95 -29.92
C ASN A 394 -12.82 12.23 -28.55
N TYR A 395 -12.05 12.86 -27.67
CA TYR A 395 -12.50 13.42 -26.41
C TYR A 395 -11.94 14.83 -26.22
N PRO A 396 -12.73 15.89 -26.48
CA PRO A 396 -12.20 17.26 -26.55
C PRO A 396 -12.01 17.95 -25.19
N ALA A 397 -12.44 17.33 -24.09
CA ALA A 397 -12.34 17.89 -22.74
C ALA A 397 -11.06 17.43 -22.00
N ASN A 398 -10.65 18.22 -21.00
CA ASN A 398 -9.51 17.91 -20.12
C ASN A 398 -9.92 17.41 -18.73
N GLU A 399 -11.22 17.33 -18.49
CA GLU A 399 -11.87 16.93 -17.25
C GLU A 399 -12.93 15.88 -17.55
N THR A 400 -13.51 15.24 -16.53
CA THR A 400 -14.56 14.24 -16.73
C THR A 400 -15.88 14.91 -17.17
N ASP A 401 -16.25 14.72 -18.43
CA ASP A 401 -17.56 15.08 -18.99
C ASP A 401 -18.18 13.85 -19.65
N TRP A 402 -19.17 13.32 -18.97
CA TRP A 402 -19.92 12.14 -19.38
C TRP A 402 -20.76 12.38 -20.65
N ARG A 403 -21.12 13.62 -20.99
CA ARG A 403 -21.85 13.94 -22.24
C ARG A 403 -20.96 13.76 -23.46
N LEU A 404 -19.65 13.96 -23.28
CA LEU A 404 -18.63 13.82 -24.32
C LEU A 404 -17.95 12.44 -24.30
N TYR A 405 -18.43 11.49 -23.48
CA TYR A 405 -17.83 10.18 -23.34
C TYR A 405 -17.76 9.45 -24.70
N PRO A 406 -16.58 8.99 -25.14
CA PRO A 406 -16.35 8.62 -26.54
C PRO A 406 -16.83 7.20 -26.91
N TYR A 407 -17.30 6.41 -25.94
CA TYR A 407 -17.76 5.03 -26.14
C TYR A 407 -19.27 4.88 -25.86
N LYS A 408 -19.85 3.72 -26.23
CA LYS A 408 -21.30 3.53 -26.32
C LYS A 408 -21.90 2.97 -25.04
N LEU A 409 -21.20 2.06 -24.39
CA LEU A 409 -21.49 1.50 -23.07
C LEU A 409 -21.05 2.45 -21.94
N LYS A 410 -21.42 3.72 -22.05
CA LYS A 410 -21.23 4.74 -21.01
C LYS A 410 -21.72 4.29 -19.63
N GLY A 411 -22.86 3.59 -19.59
CA GLY A 411 -23.41 3.02 -18.36
C GLY A 411 -22.48 1.98 -17.74
N LEU A 412 -21.93 1.08 -18.55
CA LEU A 412 -20.94 0.09 -18.09
C LEU A 412 -19.67 0.76 -17.61
N ALA A 413 -19.15 1.76 -18.35
CA ALA A 413 -17.98 2.54 -17.94
C ALA A 413 -18.16 3.15 -16.55
N PHE A 414 -19.34 3.73 -16.34
CA PHE A 414 -19.75 4.37 -15.10
C PHE A 414 -19.90 3.37 -13.94
N TRP A 415 -20.48 2.19 -14.20
CA TRP A 415 -20.68 1.12 -13.21
C TRP A 415 -19.41 0.33 -12.88
N ALA A 416 -18.56 0.09 -13.87
CA ALA A 416 -17.33 -0.68 -13.73
C ALA A 416 -16.17 0.19 -13.19
N ALA A 417 -16.30 1.52 -13.22
CA ALA A 417 -15.32 2.42 -12.62
C ALA A 417 -15.07 2.03 -11.15
N ASN A 418 -13.80 1.87 -10.77
CA ASN A 418 -13.36 1.43 -9.44
C ASN A 418 -13.80 0.01 -9.02
N SER A 419 -14.00 -0.92 -9.96
CA SER A 419 -14.25 -2.34 -9.65
C SER A 419 -13.07 -3.25 -9.98
N HIS A 420 -12.96 -4.43 -9.37
CA HIS A 420 -11.94 -5.43 -9.66
C HIS A 420 -12.57 -6.69 -10.25
N PHE A 421 -11.95 -7.24 -11.29
CA PHE A 421 -12.33 -8.55 -11.81
C PHE A 421 -12.20 -9.63 -10.74
N VAL A 422 -13.25 -10.44 -10.57
CA VAL A 422 -13.30 -11.60 -9.67
C VAL A 422 -13.29 -12.90 -10.47
N ALA A 423 -14.23 -13.06 -11.40
CA ALA A 423 -14.41 -14.30 -12.15
C ALA A 423 -15.04 -14.07 -13.52
N LEU A 424 -14.81 -15.02 -14.42
CA LEU A 424 -15.50 -15.17 -15.70
C LEU A 424 -16.07 -16.59 -15.75
N ARG A 425 -17.37 -16.72 -16.02
CA ARG A 425 -18.09 -18.00 -16.13
C ARG A 425 -18.73 -18.13 -17.50
N ASP A 426 -18.94 -19.37 -17.93
CA ASP A 426 -19.65 -19.73 -19.15
C ASP A 426 -20.65 -20.84 -18.79
N GLU A 427 -21.93 -20.56 -18.93
CA GLU A 427 -23.05 -21.44 -18.58
C GLU A 427 -23.92 -21.61 -19.83
N ALA A 428 -23.75 -22.72 -20.55
CA ALA A 428 -24.49 -23.04 -21.79
C ALA A 428 -24.49 -21.90 -22.85
N GLY A 429 -23.30 -21.31 -23.09
CA GLY A 429 -23.12 -20.24 -24.07
C GLY A 429 -23.55 -18.85 -23.58
N VAL A 430 -23.94 -18.71 -22.31
CA VAL A 430 -24.10 -17.42 -21.65
C VAL A 430 -22.88 -17.15 -20.79
N LYS A 431 -22.18 -16.05 -21.08
CA LYS A 431 -20.99 -15.64 -20.31
C LYS A 431 -21.36 -14.66 -19.20
N CYS A 432 -20.72 -14.82 -18.04
CA CYS A 432 -20.88 -13.93 -16.88
C CYS A 432 -19.53 -13.44 -16.37
N CYS A 433 -19.33 -12.12 -16.36
CA CYS A 433 -18.22 -11.47 -15.66
C CYS A 433 -18.69 -10.97 -14.29
N ILE A 434 -17.96 -11.34 -13.24
CA ILE A 434 -18.17 -10.87 -11.88
C ILE A 434 -17.10 -9.84 -11.56
N LEU A 435 -17.54 -8.61 -11.27
CA LEU A 435 -16.70 -7.51 -10.80
C LEU A 435 -17.05 -7.17 -9.36
N ARG A 436 -16.05 -6.86 -8.53
CA ARG A 436 -16.25 -6.37 -7.17
C ARG A 436 -15.93 -4.89 -7.09
N CYS A 437 -16.93 -4.07 -6.80
CA CYS A 437 -16.71 -2.64 -6.59
C CYS A 437 -15.86 -2.40 -5.35
N LEU A 438 -14.79 -1.62 -5.50
CA LEU A 438 -13.92 -1.26 -4.40
C LEU A 438 -14.36 0.07 -3.78
N PRO A 439 -14.31 0.17 -2.44
CA PRO A 439 -14.31 1.45 -1.74
C PRO A 439 -13.29 2.41 -2.35
N THR A 440 -13.65 3.69 -2.46
CA THR A 440 -12.83 4.82 -2.98
C THR A 440 -11.48 5.05 -2.26
N ALA A 441 -11.02 4.13 -1.40
CA ALA A 441 -9.83 4.21 -0.56
C ALA A 441 -8.48 4.18 -1.32
N ILE A 442 -8.46 4.17 -2.65
CA ILE A 442 -7.22 4.27 -3.44
C ILE A 442 -6.80 5.73 -3.68
N ARG A 443 -7.60 6.75 -3.31
CA ARG A 443 -7.23 8.17 -3.46
C ARG A 443 -6.91 8.85 -2.11
N GLY A 444 -5.63 9.10 -1.83
CA GLY A 444 -5.13 9.78 -0.62
C GLY A 444 -5.52 11.26 -0.51
N GLU A 445 -5.12 11.91 0.61
CA GLU A 445 -5.52 13.26 1.09
C GLU A 445 -5.08 14.48 0.25
N GLN A 446 -5.07 14.42 -1.09
CA GLN A 446 -4.81 15.59 -1.94
C GLN A 446 -5.84 15.68 -3.07
N ASN A 447 -6.94 16.40 -2.85
CA ASN A 447 -7.89 16.78 -3.89
C ASN A 447 -8.44 18.20 -3.63
N TRP A 448 -8.10 19.17 -4.48
CA TRP A 448 -8.67 20.52 -4.46
C TRP A 448 -10.09 20.48 -5.02
N LEU A 449 -11.02 21.23 -4.39
CA LEU A 449 -12.38 21.43 -4.90
C LEU A 449 -12.43 22.73 -5.71
N TRP A 450 -13.14 22.67 -6.85
CA TRP A 450 -13.47 23.83 -7.67
C TRP A 450 -14.89 24.29 -7.31
N GLN A 451 -15.04 25.48 -6.76
CA GLN A 451 -16.35 26.10 -6.55
C GLN A 451 -16.60 27.14 -7.64
N LYS A 452 -17.85 27.19 -8.12
CA LYS A 452 -18.34 28.22 -9.04
C LYS A 452 -18.56 29.52 -8.27
N ARG A 453 -17.80 30.57 -8.58
CA ARG A 453 -18.09 31.96 -8.19
C ARG A 453 -18.41 32.72 -9.48
N GLY A 454 -19.69 32.99 -9.72
CA GLY A 454 -20.14 33.56 -10.99
C GLY A 454 -19.90 32.62 -12.19
N ARG A 455 -19.31 33.13 -13.29
CA ARG A 455 -19.02 32.35 -14.52
C ARG A 455 -17.67 31.61 -14.50
N ARG A 456 -16.89 31.65 -13.40
CA ARG A 456 -15.60 30.98 -13.29
C ARG A 456 -15.53 30.03 -12.08
N PHE A 457 -14.72 28.98 -12.24
CA PHE A 457 -14.36 28.06 -11.16
C PHE A 457 -13.01 28.48 -10.55
N VAL A 458 -12.93 28.56 -9.22
CA VAL A 458 -11.70 28.92 -8.48
C VAL A 458 -11.29 27.74 -7.57
N PRO A 459 -9.99 27.39 -7.49
CA PRO A 459 -9.53 26.24 -6.71
C PRO A 459 -9.28 26.63 -5.24
N GLN A 460 -9.74 25.79 -4.30
CA GLN A 460 -9.44 25.92 -2.86
C GLN A 460 -8.96 24.59 -2.24
N PRO A 461 -8.07 24.61 -1.22
CA PRO A 461 -7.55 23.41 -0.57
C PRO A 461 -8.61 22.67 0.28
N PRO A 462 -8.56 21.34 0.38
CA PRO A 462 -9.61 20.55 1.02
C PRO A 462 -9.54 20.58 2.56
N ARG A 463 -10.64 20.99 3.21
CA ARG A 463 -10.88 20.64 4.63
C ARG A 463 -11.52 19.24 4.71
N SER A 464 -10.67 18.23 4.90
CA SER A 464 -10.93 16.85 5.40
C SER A 464 -12.26 16.15 5.00
N ILE A 465 -12.19 15.17 4.09
CA ILE A 465 -13.30 14.26 3.76
C ILE A 465 -13.27 13.01 4.67
N ARG A 466 -14.44 12.57 5.18
CA ARG A 466 -14.58 11.46 6.15
C ARG A 466 -15.14 10.14 5.50
N PRO A 467 -14.79 8.94 6.01
CA PRO A 467 -14.99 7.59 5.41
C PRO A 467 -16.29 6.81 5.76
N ARG A 468 -17.47 7.08 5.17
CA ARG A 468 -18.69 6.23 5.37
C ARG A 468 -19.18 5.44 4.14
N HIS A 469 -18.53 5.51 2.96
CA HIS A 469 -18.95 4.78 1.74
C HIS A 469 -18.12 3.55 1.41
N ALA A 470 -17.35 3.05 2.39
CA ALA A 470 -16.27 2.12 2.13
C ALA A 470 -16.56 0.64 2.44
N ASN A 471 -17.80 0.24 2.76
CA ASN A 471 -18.06 -1.11 3.28
C ASN A 471 -19.10 -1.95 2.53
N ALA A 472 -19.75 -1.47 1.46
CA ALA A 472 -20.57 -2.33 0.62
C ALA A 472 -19.76 -2.73 -0.63
N THR A 473 -18.98 -3.81 -0.54
CA THR A 473 -18.55 -4.51 -1.76
C THR A 473 -19.80 -5.13 -2.39
N PHE A 474 -20.36 -4.48 -3.40
CA PHE A 474 -21.37 -5.12 -4.25
C PHE A 474 -20.69 -5.73 -5.48
N GLU A 475 -21.27 -6.83 -5.95
CA GLU A 475 -20.82 -7.49 -7.16
C GLU A 475 -21.62 -6.94 -8.34
N VAL A 476 -20.92 -6.46 -9.37
CA VAL A 476 -21.52 -6.16 -10.67
C VAL A 476 -21.35 -7.42 -11.51
N ARG A 477 -22.48 -7.98 -11.95
CA ARG A 477 -22.50 -9.17 -12.80
C ARG A 477 -22.95 -8.78 -14.19
N ILE A 478 -22.07 -8.99 -15.16
CA ILE A 478 -22.30 -8.62 -16.55
C ILE A 478 -22.50 -9.90 -17.34
N TRP A 479 -23.68 -10.04 -17.93
CA TRP A 479 -24.07 -11.22 -18.69
C TRP A 479 -24.14 -10.89 -20.19
N TRP A 480 -23.65 -11.78 -21.04
CA TRP A 480 -23.76 -11.63 -22.50
C TRP A 480 -23.68 -12.96 -23.23
N ARG A 481 -24.16 -12.97 -24.48
CA ARG A 481 -23.86 -13.99 -25.50
C ARG A 481 -22.99 -13.38 -26.58
N ASP A 482 -22.19 -14.20 -27.25
CA ASP A 482 -21.27 -13.73 -28.28
C ASP A 482 -22.01 -13.35 -29.59
N ALA A 483 -23.25 -13.81 -29.80
CA ALA A 483 -24.13 -13.39 -30.90
C ALA A 483 -24.63 -11.93 -30.78
N GLY A 484 -24.61 -11.34 -29.58
CA GLY A 484 -24.84 -9.91 -29.35
C GLY A 484 -26.25 -9.38 -29.61
N THR A 485 -27.23 -10.22 -30.01
CA THR A 485 -28.57 -9.76 -30.41
C THR A 485 -29.72 -10.25 -29.52
N GLU A 486 -29.52 -11.29 -28.71
CA GLU A 486 -30.57 -11.81 -27.82
C GLU A 486 -30.50 -11.20 -26.41
N LYS A 487 -31.66 -10.82 -25.87
CA LYS A 487 -31.77 -10.44 -24.45
C LYS A 487 -31.45 -11.66 -23.59
N VAL A 488 -30.38 -11.60 -22.82
CA VAL A 488 -30.10 -12.61 -21.79
C VAL A 488 -31.03 -12.34 -20.60
N ARG A 489 -32.11 -13.12 -20.49
CA ARG A 489 -32.94 -13.18 -19.27
C ARG A 489 -32.52 -14.41 -18.48
N PRO A 490 -31.84 -14.27 -17.33
CA PRO A 490 -31.60 -15.43 -16.45
C PRO A 490 -32.94 -15.97 -15.94
N SER A 491 -33.06 -17.29 -15.86
CA SER A 491 -34.27 -18.02 -15.43
C SER A 491 -34.60 -17.83 -13.94
N ALA A 492 -33.66 -17.31 -13.13
CA ALA A 492 -33.89 -16.97 -11.73
C ALA A 492 -32.97 -15.82 -11.26
N PHE A 493 -33.56 -14.80 -10.63
CA PHE A 493 -32.84 -13.76 -9.89
C PHE A 493 -32.43 -14.33 -8.52
N GLN A 494 -31.16 -14.72 -8.35
CA GLN A 494 -30.73 -15.37 -7.11
C GLN A 494 -30.36 -14.39 -5.97
N ASN A 495 -30.13 -13.09 -6.25
CA ASN A 495 -29.70 -12.14 -5.24
C ASN A 495 -30.24 -10.70 -5.44
N PRO A 496 -30.86 -10.06 -4.42
CA PRO A 496 -31.40 -8.70 -4.51
C PRO A 496 -30.35 -7.56 -4.59
N HIS A 497 -29.04 -7.85 -4.54
CA HIS A 497 -27.94 -6.88 -4.63
C HIS A 497 -27.19 -6.89 -5.97
N GLU A 498 -27.75 -7.52 -7.00
CA GLU A 498 -27.13 -7.64 -8.32
C GLU A 498 -27.51 -6.49 -9.25
N ILE A 499 -26.53 -5.99 -10.01
CA ILE A 499 -26.75 -5.05 -11.13
C ILE A 499 -26.45 -5.80 -12.41
N LEU A 500 -27.52 -6.13 -13.14
CA LEU A 500 -27.45 -6.74 -14.46
C LEU A 500 -27.28 -5.64 -15.51
N ILE A 501 -26.22 -5.70 -16.29
CA ILE A 501 -26.04 -4.85 -17.47
C ILE A 501 -26.29 -5.73 -18.69
N ASP A 502 -27.34 -5.43 -19.43
CA ASP A 502 -27.60 -6.06 -20.72
C ASP A 502 -26.56 -5.52 -21.72
N ALA A 503 -25.68 -6.40 -22.18
CA ALA A 503 -24.59 -6.06 -23.09
C ALA A 503 -25.08 -5.55 -24.46
N VAL A 504 -26.33 -5.84 -24.83
CA VAL A 504 -26.96 -5.36 -26.06
C VAL A 504 -27.41 -3.92 -25.87
N THR A 505 -27.99 -3.52 -24.75
CA THR A 505 -28.55 -2.16 -24.57
C THR A 505 -27.62 -1.20 -23.82
N GLY A 506 -26.63 -1.73 -23.09
CA GLY A 506 -25.79 -0.94 -22.18
C GLY A 506 -26.56 -0.34 -21.00
N LYS A 507 -27.83 -0.73 -20.82
CA LYS A 507 -28.71 -0.26 -19.76
C LYS A 507 -28.77 -1.30 -18.63
N PRO A 508 -28.83 -0.85 -17.37
CA PRO A 508 -29.07 -1.76 -16.26
C PRO A 508 -30.48 -2.37 -16.40
N VAL A 509 -30.58 -3.70 -16.39
CA VAL A 509 -31.84 -4.44 -16.30
C VAL A 509 -32.06 -4.74 -14.83
N THR A 510 -32.82 -3.89 -14.15
CA THR A 510 -33.12 -4.05 -12.72
C THR A 510 -34.61 -4.25 -12.53
N THR A 511 -35.00 -5.29 -11.78
CA THR A 511 -36.40 -5.63 -11.49
C THR A 511 -37.05 -4.73 -10.43
N ARG A 512 -36.30 -3.80 -9.82
CA ARG A 512 -36.84 -2.75 -8.92
C ARG A 512 -36.33 -1.36 -9.30
N ARG A 513 -37.15 -0.34 -9.02
CA ARG A 513 -36.74 1.08 -9.03
C ARG A 513 -35.50 1.23 -8.15
N LEU A 514 -34.32 1.42 -8.77
CA LEU A 514 -33.07 1.68 -8.05
C LEU A 514 -33.24 2.93 -7.18
N THR A 515 -33.04 2.77 -5.87
CA THR A 515 -32.94 3.92 -4.95
C THR A 515 -31.62 4.68 -5.22
N LEU A 516 -31.53 5.96 -4.85
CA LEU A 516 -30.34 6.81 -5.06
C LEU A 516 -29.03 6.20 -4.51
N SER A 517 -29.11 5.27 -3.55
CA SER A 517 -28.00 4.50 -2.96
C SER A 517 -27.52 3.32 -3.81
N GLN A 518 -28.25 2.96 -4.85
CA GLN A 518 -28.00 1.85 -5.78
C GLN A 518 -27.74 2.37 -7.21
N ARG A 519 -27.35 3.63 -7.36
CA ARG A 519 -26.77 4.21 -8.58
C ARG A 519 -25.26 4.37 -8.38
N PRO A 520 -24.42 4.34 -9.43
CA PRO A 520 -22.98 4.65 -9.32
C PRO A 520 -22.93 6.11 -8.94
N ILE A 521 -22.36 6.36 -7.77
CA ILE A 521 -22.25 7.70 -7.26
C ILE A 521 -21.09 8.36 -8.03
N ILE A 522 -21.42 9.07 -9.11
CA ILE A 522 -20.60 10.22 -9.51
C ILE A 522 -21.27 11.46 -8.96
N ALA A 523 -20.61 12.01 -7.95
CA ALA A 523 -20.85 13.31 -7.34
C ALA A 523 -22.30 13.57 -6.89
N ILE A 524 -22.67 13.08 -5.70
CA ILE A 524 -23.74 13.72 -4.94
C ILE A 524 -23.19 15.06 -4.41
N PRO A 525 -23.90 16.19 -4.59
CA PRO A 525 -23.60 17.44 -3.89
C PRO A 525 -23.56 17.20 -2.38
N GLN A 526 -22.40 17.43 -1.77
CA GLN A 526 -22.08 17.00 -0.40
C GLN A 526 -22.98 17.61 0.69
N HIS A 527 -23.78 18.64 0.37
CA HIS A 527 -24.70 19.27 1.31
C HIS A 527 -25.99 18.47 1.56
N LEU A 528 -26.35 17.52 0.68
CA LEU A 528 -27.60 16.73 0.80
C LEU A 528 -27.39 15.29 1.24
N TYR A 529 -26.15 14.85 1.45
CA TYR A 529 -25.84 13.45 1.69
C TYR A 529 -25.44 13.17 3.14
N LYS A 530 -26.31 12.45 3.88
CA LYS A 530 -26.03 11.88 5.20
C LYS A 530 -25.62 10.42 5.04
N PRO A 531 -24.36 10.03 5.30
CA PRO A 531 -23.92 8.67 5.06
C PRO A 531 -24.56 7.61 5.97
N PRO A 532 -24.86 6.38 5.46
CA PRO A 532 -25.20 5.26 6.31
C PRO A 532 -23.99 4.94 7.18
N ILE A 533 -24.23 4.86 8.47
CA ILE A 533 -23.16 4.57 9.40
C ILE A 533 -22.91 3.07 9.39
N PRO A 534 -21.66 2.59 9.18
CA PRO A 534 -21.37 1.17 9.28
C PRO A 534 -21.96 0.62 10.58
N GLU A 535 -22.87 -0.33 10.43
CA GLU A 535 -23.50 -1.00 11.55
C GLU A 535 -22.64 -2.18 11.94
N TYR A 536 -22.23 -2.19 13.20
CA TYR A 536 -21.53 -3.30 13.80
C TYR A 536 -22.52 -4.05 14.66
N SER A 537 -22.39 -5.37 14.76
CA SER A 537 -23.17 -6.15 15.70
C SER A 537 -22.27 -6.96 16.61
N LEU A 538 -22.76 -7.23 17.81
CA LEU A 538 -22.19 -8.21 18.73
C LEU A 538 -23.31 -9.12 19.23
N THR A 539 -23.05 -10.41 19.26
CA THR A 539 -23.98 -11.41 19.75
C THR A 539 -23.64 -11.83 21.17
N LEU A 540 -24.58 -11.61 22.09
CA LEU A 540 -24.44 -12.06 23.47
C LEU A 540 -24.81 -13.54 23.54
N SER A 541 -23.81 -14.41 23.67
CA SER A 541 -24.01 -15.85 23.69
C SER A 541 -23.13 -16.53 24.73
N ASN A 542 -23.33 -17.84 24.92
CA ASN A 542 -22.49 -18.66 25.78
C ASN A 542 -21.16 -19.07 25.11
N LYS A 543 -20.91 -18.64 23.87
CA LYS A 543 -19.65 -18.91 23.15
C LYS A 543 -18.44 -18.41 23.96
N SER A 544 -17.31 -19.08 23.77
CA SER A 544 -16.02 -18.67 24.31
C SER A 544 -15.02 -18.55 23.17
N LEU A 545 -14.49 -17.34 22.95
CA LEU A 545 -13.41 -17.03 22.02
C LEU A 545 -12.06 -16.86 22.74
N GLY A 546 -12.02 -17.17 24.05
CA GLY A 546 -10.86 -16.97 24.92
C GLY A 546 -11.13 -15.98 26.05
N ARG A 547 -10.10 -15.72 26.88
CA ARG A 547 -10.17 -14.77 27.99
C ARG A 547 -9.67 -13.39 27.57
N PHE A 548 -10.41 -12.35 27.94
CA PHE A 548 -10.02 -10.97 27.70
C PHE A 548 -8.84 -10.57 28.59
N ARG A 549 -7.78 -10.07 27.96
CA ARG A 549 -6.57 -9.56 28.61
C ARG A 549 -6.53 -8.03 28.44
N PRO A 550 -6.59 -7.23 29.52
CA PRO A 550 -6.55 -5.77 29.43
C PRO A 550 -5.25 -5.22 28.85
N LEU A 551 -4.13 -5.91 29.07
CA LEU A 551 -2.79 -5.53 28.62
C LEU A 551 -2.48 -4.06 28.99
N ASN A 552 -2.80 -3.65 30.21
CA ASN A 552 -2.64 -2.27 30.66
C ASN A 552 -1.18 -1.98 30.98
N GLY A 553 -0.42 -1.48 30.01
CA GLY A 553 0.96 -1.06 30.24
C GLY A 553 1.25 0.38 29.84
N VAL A 554 2.20 0.98 30.54
CA VAL A 554 2.74 2.31 30.28
C VAL A 554 4.26 2.27 30.13
N CYS A 555 4.80 3.19 29.33
CA CYS A 555 6.24 3.48 29.39
C CYS A 555 6.53 4.38 30.61
N GLY A 556 7.67 4.15 31.26
CA GLY A 556 8.06 4.73 32.55
C GLY A 556 7.44 3.99 33.74
N SER A 557 8.01 4.18 34.93
CA SER A 557 7.55 3.56 36.18
C SER A 557 6.49 4.37 36.94
N GLY A 558 6.15 5.56 36.46
CA GLY A 558 5.45 6.57 37.25
C GLY A 558 6.40 7.54 37.94
N TYR A 559 7.71 7.27 37.97
CA TYR A 559 8.71 8.27 38.30
C TYR A 559 8.66 9.43 37.30
N SER A 560 8.83 10.65 37.81
CA SER A 560 8.86 11.87 37.01
C SER A 560 10.24 12.48 37.13
N PRO A 561 11.02 12.55 36.04
CA PRO A 561 12.34 13.18 36.06
C PRO A 561 12.30 14.70 36.02
N LYS A 562 11.11 15.29 36.15
CA LYS A 562 10.89 16.74 36.08
C LYS A 562 10.28 17.19 37.40
N SER A 563 11.00 18.04 38.15
CA SER A 563 10.55 18.58 39.44
C SER A 563 9.17 19.26 39.39
N HIS A 564 8.81 19.88 38.27
CA HIS A 564 7.52 20.56 38.10
C HIS A 564 6.31 19.63 37.97
N PHE A 565 6.49 18.31 37.84
CA PHE A 565 5.43 17.34 37.63
C PHE A 565 5.61 16.16 38.61
N PRO A 566 4.59 15.75 39.39
CA PRO A 566 4.79 14.78 40.44
C PRO A 566 5.01 13.36 39.92
N HIS A 567 5.51 12.49 40.79
CA HIS A 567 5.44 11.04 40.57
C HIS A 567 3.98 10.56 40.52
N LEU A 568 3.71 9.59 39.68
CA LEU A 568 2.38 9.04 39.39
C LEU A 568 2.23 7.56 39.78
N SER A 569 3.20 7.00 40.51
CA SER A 569 3.22 5.57 40.82
C SER A 569 1.99 5.09 41.59
N ASP A 570 1.54 5.84 42.60
CA ASP A 570 0.32 5.53 43.37
C ASP A 570 -0.94 5.64 42.48
N ALA A 571 -1.01 6.70 41.67
CA ALA A 571 -2.12 6.92 40.75
C ALA A 571 -2.20 5.82 39.67
N LEU A 572 -1.06 5.28 39.23
CA LEU A 572 -0.99 4.11 38.33
C LEU A 572 -1.46 2.82 39.02
N LYS A 573 -1.15 2.62 40.31
CA LYS A 573 -1.66 1.50 41.12
C LYS A 573 -3.19 1.56 41.22
N GLU A 574 -3.73 2.73 41.55
CA GLU A 574 -5.18 2.96 41.66
C GLU A 574 -5.93 2.74 40.33
N CYS A 575 -5.24 2.96 39.21
CA CYS A 575 -5.77 2.73 37.86
C CYS A 575 -5.49 1.31 37.32
N HIS A 576 -4.95 0.41 38.16
CA HIS A 576 -4.61 -0.96 37.80
C HIS A 576 -3.71 -1.07 36.55
N CYS A 577 -2.64 -0.27 36.52
CA CYS A 577 -1.54 -0.50 35.60
C CYS A 577 -0.96 -1.90 35.84
N GLN A 578 -0.90 -2.73 34.80
CA GLN A 578 -0.39 -4.11 34.87
C GLN A 578 1.10 -4.19 34.53
N PHE A 579 1.60 -3.31 33.66
CA PHE A 579 2.97 -3.35 33.18
C PHE A 579 3.61 -1.96 33.17
N ILE A 580 4.81 -1.85 33.71
CA ILE A 580 5.67 -0.67 33.54
C ILE A 580 6.93 -1.08 32.81
N ARG A 581 7.39 -0.24 31.88
CA ARG A 581 8.66 -0.42 31.17
C ARG A 581 9.56 0.77 31.37
N PHE A 582 10.77 0.55 31.87
CA PHE A 582 11.74 1.59 32.21
C PHE A 582 13.17 1.14 31.90
N PRO A 583 14.17 2.05 31.84
CA PRO A 583 14.10 3.50 32.09
C PRO A 583 14.09 4.37 30.82
N GLN A 584 13.55 3.86 29.70
CA GLN A 584 13.56 4.59 28.43
C GLN A 584 12.86 5.96 28.57
N ASP A 585 13.60 7.01 28.23
CA ASP A 585 13.26 8.43 28.33
C ASP A 585 13.06 9.01 29.76
N ASP A 586 13.35 8.22 30.80
CA ASP A 586 13.24 8.66 32.20
C ASP A 586 14.49 9.39 32.70
N GLY A 587 15.57 9.39 31.92
CA GLY A 587 16.79 10.14 32.25
C GLY A 587 18.05 9.29 32.14
N PHE A 588 19.18 9.95 31.92
CA PHE A 588 20.48 9.28 31.79
C PHE A 588 20.98 8.68 33.11
N ARG A 589 20.49 9.17 34.25
CA ARG A 589 20.90 8.74 35.61
C ARG A 589 20.61 7.25 35.88
N PHE A 590 19.67 6.64 35.16
CA PHE A 590 19.19 5.26 35.39
C PHE A 590 19.73 4.25 34.38
N THR A 591 20.68 4.63 33.53
CA THR A 591 21.26 3.75 32.49
C THR A 591 22.54 3.06 32.98
N LEU A 592 22.98 2.04 32.24
CA LEU A 592 24.21 1.30 32.60
C LEU A 592 25.45 2.20 32.63
N ALA A 593 25.49 3.25 31.80
CA ALA A 593 26.57 4.23 31.78
C ALA A 593 26.74 4.99 33.10
N ARG A 594 25.70 5.05 33.95
CA ARG A 594 25.72 5.68 35.26
C ARG A 594 25.73 4.68 36.41
N ILE A 595 25.08 3.54 36.23
CA ILE A 595 25.11 2.44 37.20
C ILE A 595 26.51 1.82 37.28
N PHE A 596 27.22 1.67 36.16
CA PHE A 596 28.60 1.17 36.10
C PHE A 596 29.47 2.18 35.34
N ALA A 597 29.92 3.21 36.07
CA ALA A 597 30.52 4.41 35.49
C ALA A 597 31.99 4.24 35.08
N ASP A 598 32.74 3.34 35.71
CA ASP A 598 34.09 3.00 35.26
C ASP A 598 34.10 1.66 34.51
N ARG A 599 34.31 1.75 33.20
CA ARG A 599 34.42 0.57 32.32
C ARG A 599 35.58 -0.35 32.66
N LYS A 600 36.60 0.09 33.40
CA LYS A 600 37.76 -0.72 33.80
C LYS A 600 37.54 -1.47 35.11
N ALA A 601 36.65 -0.96 35.98
CA ALA A 601 36.34 -1.56 37.28
C ALA A 601 35.94 -3.04 37.23
N ALA A 602 36.10 -3.72 38.36
CA ALA A 602 35.86 -5.15 38.53
C ALA A 602 34.35 -5.45 38.60
N VAL A 603 33.85 -6.26 37.67
CA VAL A 603 32.39 -6.52 37.54
C VAL A 603 31.80 -7.21 38.78
N ALA A 604 32.59 -8.03 39.48
CA ALA A 604 32.17 -8.77 40.67
C ALA A 604 32.28 -7.95 41.97
N SER A 605 32.75 -6.70 41.92
CA SER A 605 32.82 -5.83 43.11
C SER A 605 31.58 -4.94 43.18
N ALA A 606 30.82 -5.03 44.28
CA ALA A 606 29.65 -4.19 44.52
C ALA A 606 30.00 -2.68 44.49
N GLY A 607 31.19 -2.30 44.99
CA GLY A 607 31.68 -0.92 44.97
C GLY A 607 31.95 -0.36 43.57
N SER A 608 31.94 -1.20 42.53
CA SER A 608 32.05 -0.74 41.12
C SER A 608 30.72 -0.19 40.57
N TYR A 609 29.62 -0.32 41.32
CA TYR A 609 28.29 0.07 40.90
C TYR A 609 27.75 1.21 41.76
N ASN A 610 27.00 2.13 41.12
CA ASN A 610 26.21 3.13 41.80
C ASN A 610 24.72 2.82 41.66
N PHE A 611 24.19 2.05 42.61
CA PHE A 611 22.78 1.64 42.61
C PHE A 611 21.84 2.68 43.22
N ALA A 612 22.33 3.67 43.97
CA ALA A 612 21.47 4.60 44.72
C ALA A 612 20.39 5.30 43.86
N PRO A 613 20.68 5.82 42.65
CA PRO A 613 19.65 6.36 41.76
C PRO A 613 18.65 5.32 41.25
N LEU A 614 19.13 4.11 40.95
CA LEU A 614 18.26 3.03 40.50
C LEU A 614 17.33 2.59 41.64
N ASP A 615 17.83 2.49 42.86
CA ASP A 615 17.03 2.14 44.04
C ASP A 615 16.00 3.24 44.35
N GLU A 616 16.33 4.54 44.20
CA GLU A 616 15.35 5.63 44.25
C GLU A 616 14.22 5.41 43.25
N TYR A 617 14.57 5.11 42.00
CA TYR A 617 13.62 4.86 40.94
C TYR A 617 12.77 3.59 41.20
N LEU A 618 13.39 2.53 41.73
CA LEU A 618 12.73 1.26 42.06
C LEU A 618 11.80 1.39 43.27
N ARG A 619 12.12 2.24 44.27
CA ARG A 619 11.20 2.58 45.37
C ARG A 619 9.92 3.19 44.82
N GLU A 620 10.03 4.16 43.92
CA GLU A 620 8.85 4.74 43.27
C GLU A 620 8.13 3.72 42.37
N ALA A 621 8.86 2.88 41.64
CA ALA A 621 8.26 1.84 40.81
C ALA A 621 7.52 0.77 41.66
N ALA A 622 7.99 0.47 42.87
CA ALA A 622 7.39 -0.48 43.82
C ALA A 622 5.95 -0.11 44.15
N LYS A 623 5.69 1.19 44.36
CA LYS A 623 4.37 1.72 44.69
C LYS A 623 3.30 1.37 43.66
N THR A 624 3.65 1.15 42.40
CA THR A 624 2.68 0.78 41.35
C THR A 624 2.06 -0.60 41.53
N GLY A 625 2.78 -1.56 42.12
CA GLY A 625 2.45 -2.99 42.06
C GLY A 625 2.48 -3.63 40.66
N ALA A 626 2.75 -2.86 39.59
CA ALA A 626 2.73 -3.33 38.21
C ALA A 626 3.93 -4.24 37.89
N VAL A 627 3.75 -5.23 37.02
CA VAL A 627 4.86 -6.06 36.54
C VAL A 627 5.90 -5.20 35.83
N ALA A 628 7.16 -5.38 36.21
CA ALA A 628 8.25 -4.53 35.81
C ALA A 628 9.07 -5.15 34.66
N VAL A 629 9.20 -4.38 33.57
CA VAL A 629 10.13 -4.64 32.47
C VAL A 629 11.28 -3.66 32.58
N TRP A 630 12.45 -4.15 32.98
CA TRP A 630 13.67 -3.34 32.98
C TRP A 630 14.42 -3.53 31.67
N THR A 631 14.75 -2.44 30.99
CA THR A 631 15.52 -2.46 29.75
C THR A 631 16.98 -2.13 30.06
N ALA A 632 17.90 -2.99 29.63
CA ALA A 632 19.33 -2.78 29.74
C ALA A 632 19.79 -1.73 28.72
N LEU A 633 19.65 -0.45 29.07
CA LEU A 633 19.96 0.67 28.19
C LEU A 633 21.45 1.02 28.22
N TYR A 634 22.00 1.09 27.00
CA TYR A 634 23.30 1.66 26.62
C TYR A 634 24.55 0.94 27.14
N ASP A 635 25.73 1.51 26.83
CA ASP A 635 27.01 0.95 27.23
C ASP A 635 27.35 1.34 28.69
N ILE A 636 28.42 0.77 29.20
CA ILE A 636 29.03 1.15 30.48
C ILE A 636 30.10 2.22 30.26
N GLY A 637 30.35 3.09 31.25
CA GLY A 637 31.48 4.02 31.16
C GLY A 637 31.22 5.39 30.51
N GLY A 638 29.99 5.92 30.55
CA GLY A 638 29.72 7.35 30.33
C GLY A 638 29.73 7.90 28.88
N GLY A 639 29.78 7.06 27.85
CA GLY A 639 29.87 7.52 26.44
C GLY A 639 28.57 7.98 25.78
N ASP A 640 27.43 7.70 26.41
CA ASP A 640 26.09 7.85 25.80
C ASP A 640 25.44 9.18 26.16
N ARG A 641 24.76 9.80 25.20
CA ARG A 641 24.24 11.17 25.33
C ARG A 641 22.80 11.27 24.82
N TRP A 642 22.10 12.31 25.24
CA TRP A 642 20.89 12.76 24.54
C TRP A 642 21.32 13.48 23.26
N ALA A 643 21.18 12.82 22.10
CA ALA A 643 21.71 13.33 20.84
C ALA A 643 20.79 14.43 20.23
N PRO A 644 21.33 15.56 19.71
CA PRO A 644 20.59 16.54 18.91
C PRO A 644 20.05 15.95 17.59
N PRO A 645 19.06 16.59 16.93
CA PRO A 645 18.40 17.87 17.26
C PRO A 645 17.26 17.75 18.29
N ASP A 646 16.69 16.56 18.48
CA ASP A 646 15.48 16.35 19.29
C ASP A 646 15.75 16.05 20.77
N PHE A 647 17.03 15.95 21.17
CA PHE A 647 17.41 15.41 22.48
C PHE A 647 16.64 14.11 22.70
N SER A 648 16.96 13.12 21.87
CA SER A 648 16.45 11.75 22.00
C SER A 648 17.52 10.88 22.63
N GLN A 649 17.11 9.96 23.48
CA GLN A 649 17.99 9.06 24.20
C GLN A 649 18.68 8.14 23.16
N ALA A 650 20.00 8.26 22.98
CA ALA A 650 20.79 7.48 22.03
C ALA A 650 22.06 6.97 22.70
N GLY A 651 22.54 5.80 22.26
CA GLY A 651 23.76 5.22 22.80
C GLY A 651 24.60 4.51 21.77
N SER A 652 25.85 4.30 22.13
CA SER A 652 26.85 3.55 21.40
C SER A 652 26.61 2.05 21.60
N PRO A 653 26.94 1.21 20.60
CA PRO A 653 26.91 -0.23 20.79
C PRO A 653 27.95 -0.64 21.86
N PRO A 654 27.62 -1.56 22.78
CA PRO A 654 28.58 -2.00 23.80
C PRO A 654 29.86 -2.56 23.18
N ARG A 655 31.01 -1.95 23.51
CA ARG A 655 32.31 -2.35 22.93
C ARG A 655 32.74 -3.76 23.34
N ASN A 656 32.43 -4.13 24.58
CA ASN A 656 32.68 -5.48 25.12
C ASN A 656 31.35 -6.12 25.56
N PRO A 657 30.65 -6.83 24.64
CA PRO A 657 29.37 -7.48 24.93
C PRO A 657 29.40 -8.45 26.12
N LYS A 658 30.53 -9.15 26.34
CA LYS A 658 30.68 -10.10 27.45
C LYS A 658 30.72 -9.37 28.80
N LYS A 659 31.58 -8.34 28.92
CA LYS A 659 31.64 -7.52 30.15
C LYS A 659 30.31 -6.82 30.41
N TRP A 660 29.71 -6.23 29.37
CA TRP A 660 28.40 -5.60 29.44
C TRP A 660 27.32 -6.57 29.94
N ALA A 661 27.27 -7.80 29.42
CA ALA A 661 26.28 -8.79 29.84
C ALA A 661 26.48 -9.23 31.30
N GLN A 662 27.72 -9.31 31.77
CA GLN A 662 28.01 -9.58 33.18
C GLN A 662 27.60 -8.41 34.08
N VAL A 663 27.81 -7.15 33.66
CA VAL A 663 27.28 -5.98 34.38
C VAL A 663 25.75 -6.06 34.46
N VAL A 664 25.06 -6.35 33.34
CA VAL A 664 23.61 -6.55 33.31
C VAL A 664 23.17 -7.64 34.29
N LYS A 665 23.88 -8.78 34.34
CA LYS A 665 23.63 -9.86 35.30
C LYS A 665 23.73 -9.36 36.74
N HIS A 666 24.77 -8.61 37.11
CA HIS A 666 24.94 -8.08 38.47
C HIS A 666 23.90 -7.02 38.84
N VAL A 667 23.44 -6.22 37.88
CA VAL A 667 22.29 -5.33 38.09
C VAL A 667 21.04 -6.15 38.40
N VAL A 668 20.78 -7.23 37.67
CA VAL A 668 19.64 -8.12 37.96
C VAL A 668 19.81 -8.82 39.31
N MET A 669 21.01 -9.26 39.67
CA MET A 669 21.33 -9.83 40.99
C MET A 669 21.10 -8.81 42.12
N HIS A 670 21.48 -7.55 41.94
CA HIS A 670 21.16 -6.49 42.88
C HIS A 670 19.65 -6.36 43.06
N ILE A 671 18.91 -6.23 41.96
CA ILE A 671 17.46 -6.01 41.96
C ILE A 671 16.68 -7.19 42.55
N ASN A 672 17.03 -8.42 42.19
CA ASN A 672 16.23 -9.61 42.54
C ASN A 672 16.73 -10.37 43.77
N ASP A 673 18.05 -10.39 43.98
CA ASP A 673 18.73 -11.19 45.02
C ASP A 673 19.44 -10.34 46.09
N ASN A 674 19.31 -9.00 46.04
CA ASN A 674 19.93 -8.07 47.00
C ASN A 674 21.47 -8.17 47.07
N TRP A 675 22.11 -8.50 45.94
CA TRP A 675 23.55 -8.79 45.89
C TRP A 675 24.45 -7.65 46.41
N ALA A 676 24.10 -6.39 46.12
CA ALA A 676 24.86 -5.21 46.56
C ALA A 676 24.02 -4.33 47.50
N GLY A 677 23.37 -4.97 48.46
CA GLY A 677 22.43 -4.33 49.40
C GLY A 677 20.97 -4.56 49.02
N ARG A 678 20.07 -4.11 49.90
CA ARG A 678 18.64 -4.37 49.76
C ARG A 678 18.04 -3.57 48.61
N SER A 679 17.51 -4.27 47.59
CA SER A 679 16.75 -3.63 46.53
C SER A 679 15.29 -3.41 46.93
N PRO A 680 14.68 -2.28 46.56
CA PRO A 680 13.29 -1.98 46.92
C PRO A 680 12.24 -2.85 46.23
N ARG A 681 12.59 -3.48 45.10
CA ARG A 681 11.64 -4.20 44.26
C ARG A 681 12.33 -5.19 43.32
N ARG A 682 11.70 -6.35 43.11
CA ARG A 682 12.07 -7.31 42.06
C ARG A 682 11.44 -7.02 40.69
N ILE A 683 12.15 -7.40 39.63
CA ILE A 683 11.70 -7.34 38.24
C ILE A 683 11.39 -8.73 37.69
N GLN A 684 10.49 -8.80 36.70
CA GLN A 684 10.05 -10.05 36.09
C GLN A 684 10.58 -10.23 34.66
N PHE A 685 10.85 -9.13 33.96
CA PHE A 685 11.34 -9.14 32.59
C PHE A 685 12.58 -8.27 32.46
N VAL A 686 13.55 -8.76 31.70
CA VAL A 686 14.71 -8.00 31.27
C VAL A 686 14.70 -7.90 29.74
N GLU A 687 14.65 -6.67 29.23
CA GLU A 687 14.75 -6.38 27.82
C GLU A 687 16.19 -6.05 27.44
N CYS A 688 16.77 -6.83 26.52
CA CYS A 688 18.20 -6.80 26.23
C CYS A 688 18.73 -5.42 25.81
N TYR A 689 18.04 -4.70 24.93
CA TYR A 689 18.53 -3.39 24.45
C TYR A 689 17.43 -2.65 23.69
N ASN A 690 17.28 -1.34 23.89
CA ASN A 690 16.26 -0.56 23.19
C ASN A 690 16.70 -0.17 21.78
N LYS A 691 15.89 -0.49 20.77
CA LYS A 691 16.05 -0.07 19.37
C LYS A 691 17.51 -0.22 18.89
N PRO A 692 18.09 -1.43 19.02
CA PRO A 692 19.53 -1.65 18.90
C PRO A 692 20.13 -1.13 17.61
N THR A 693 19.45 -1.31 16.48
CA THR A 693 19.93 -0.86 15.16
C THR A 693 19.61 0.59 14.82
N THR A 694 18.85 1.30 15.66
CA THR A 694 18.55 2.72 15.45
C THR A 694 19.10 3.56 16.59
N LEU A 695 18.47 3.57 17.76
CA LEU A 695 18.94 4.43 18.87
C LEU A 695 20.17 3.85 19.57
N GLY A 696 20.38 2.55 19.45
CA GLY A 696 21.46 1.83 20.10
C GLY A 696 22.75 1.70 19.30
N GLY A 697 22.78 2.18 18.05
CA GLY A 697 23.97 2.22 17.19
C GLY A 697 24.56 0.86 16.80
N CYS A 698 23.94 -0.27 17.13
CA CYS A 698 24.42 -1.60 16.75
C CYS A 698 24.19 -1.88 15.27
N SER A 699 25.19 -2.40 14.58
CA SER A 699 24.94 -3.21 13.38
C SER A 699 24.14 -4.48 13.74
N PRO A 700 23.42 -5.09 12.78
CA PRO A 700 22.77 -6.38 13.01
C PRO A 700 23.69 -7.45 13.61
N LYS A 701 24.96 -7.53 13.18
CA LYS A 701 25.94 -8.50 13.70
C LYS A 701 26.30 -8.21 15.16
N GLN A 702 26.53 -6.94 15.50
CA GLN A 702 26.79 -6.52 16.88
C GLN A 702 25.61 -6.86 17.79
N TYR A 703 24.37 -6.62 17.36
CA TYR A 703 23.19 -6.95 18.17
C TYR A 703 23.05 -8.46 18.42
N LEU A 704 23.28 -9.31 17.42
CA LEU A 704 23.24 -10.76 17.61
C LEU A 704 24.29 -11.24 18.62
N ARG A 705 25.51 -10.67 18.57
CA ARG A 705 26.56 -10.95 19.55
C ARG A 705 26.16 -10.47 20.94
N LEU A 706 25.60 -9.26 21.03
CA LEU A 706 25.13 -8.67 22.29
C LEU A 706 24.06 -9.55 22.94
N TYR A 707 23.05 -9.97 22.19
CA TYR A 707 22.01 -10.86 22.71
C TYR A 707 22.55 -12.23 23.11
N THR A 708 23.57 -12.75 22.41
CA THR A 708 24.20 -14.02 22.78
C THR A 708 24.82 -13.97 24.18
N GLU A 709 25.63 -12.95 24.44
CA GLU A 709 26.27 -12.79 25.75
C GLU A 709 25.24 -12.46 26.84
N PHE A 710 24.26 -11.62 26.53
CA PHE A 710 23.11 -11.32 27.40
C PHE A 710 22.36 -12.59 27.83
N ALA A 711 21.94 -13.40 26.85
CA ALA A 711 21.14 -14.58 27.10
C ALA A 711 21.93 -15.63 27.91
N LYS A 712 23.22 -15.82 27.61
CA LYS A 712 24.08 -16.72 28.39
C LYS A 712 24.21 -16.27 29.85
N ALA A 713 24.55 -14.99 30.08
CA ALA A 713 24.76 -14.48 31.43
C ALA A 713 23.50 -14.56 32.30
N LEU A 714 22.33 -14.23 31.73
CA LEU A 714 21.06 -14.32 32.46
C LEU A 714 20.50 -15.74 32.56
N SER A 715 20.78 -16.63 31.62
CA SER A 715 20.43 -18.05 31.78
C SER A 715 21.22 -18.67 32.94
N GLU A 716 22.51 -18.31 33.07
CA GLU A 716 23.35 -18.74 34.18
C GLU A 716 22.85 -18.22 35.53
N PHE A 717 22.42 -16.95 35.58
CA PHE A 717 21.76 -16.39 36.76
C PHE A 717 20.45 -17.14 37.08
N ASN A 718 19.57 -17.30 36.09
CA ASN A 718 18.28 -17.97 36.24
C ASN A 718 18.41 -19.42 36.74
N ALA A 719 19.49 -20.11 36.39
CA ALA A 719 19.76 -21.47 36.85
C ALA A 719 20.16 -21.57 38.34
N LYS A 720 20.64 -20.48 38.94
CA LYS A 720 21.19 -20.46 40.31
C LYS A 720 20.35 -19.68 41.31
N THR A 721 19.53 -18.75 40.84
CA THR A 721 18.72 -17.85 41.67
C THR A 721 17.38 -18.50 42.09
N LYS A 722 16.84 -18.04 43.23
CA LYS A 722 15.44 -18.29 43.60
C LYS A 722 14.45 -17.33 42.92
N HIS A 723 14.94 -16.29 42.23
CA HIS A 723 14.15 -15.19 41.69
C HIS A 723 14.45 -14.90 40.20
N PRO A 724 14.17 -15.86 39.30
CA PRO A 724 14.53 -15.77 37.88
C PRO A 724 13.74 -14.70 37.13
N VAL A 725 14.29 -14.27 35.99
CA VAL A 725 13.71 -13.28 35.07
C VAL A 725 13.45 -13.86 33.69
N LYS A 726 12.46 -13.30 32.99
CA LYS A 726 12.15 -13.61 31.58
C LYS A 726 12.91 -12.67 30.64
N LEU A 727 13.46 -13.22 29.57
CA LEU A 727 14.31 -12.51 28.61
C LEU A 727 13.51 -12.05 27.38
N LEU A 728 13.58 -10.75 27.09
CA LEU A 728 12.97 -10.14 25.92
C LEU A 728 14.01 -9.75 24.88
N GLY A 729 13.76 -10.12 23.62
CA GLY A 729 14.65 -9.87 22.48
C GLY A 729 13.95 -9.31 21.24
N PHE A 730 14.70 -8.58 20.42
CA PHE A 730 14.34 -7.81 19.21
C PHE A 730 13.43 -6.57 19.34
N SER A 731 13.63 -5.78 20.39
CA SER A 731 13.04 -4.47 20.73
C SER A 731 13.25 -3.34 19.71
N GLU A 732 12.82 -3.53 18.47
CA GLU A 732 13.01 -2.58 17.38
C GLU A 732 11.77 -1.74 17.06
N ALA A 733 12.01 -0.49 16.62
CA ALA A 733 10.99 0.34 16.02
C ALA A 733 10.58 -0.22 14.66
N VAL A 734 9.30 -0.59 14.54
CA VAL A 734 8.71 -1.18 13.33
C VAL A 734 7.51 -0.39 12.85
N ARG A 735 7.39 -0.24 11.52
CA ARG A 735 6.33 0.53 10.86
C ARG A 735 5.88 -0.21 9.59
N LEU A 736 4.65 0.02 9.16
CA LEU A 736 4.26 -0.36 7.80
C LEU A 736 4.99 0.56 6.83
N GLY A 737 5.61 -0.04 5.82
CA GLY A 737 6.40 0.73 4.87
C GLY A 737 5.53 1.45 3.86
N HIS A 738 5.98 2.65 3.50
CA HIS A 738 5.67 3.17 2.18
C HIS A 738 6.39 2.27 1.16
N PRO A 739 5.75 1.85 0.06
CA PRO A 739 6.38 1.01 -0.96
C PRO A 739 7.65 1.59 -1.62
N TYR A 740 8.04 2.83 -1.28
CA TYR A 740 9.25 3.50 -1.77
C TYR A 740 10.32 3.72 -0.69
N SER A 741 10.12 3.24 0.55
CA SER A 741 11.13 3.36 1.61
C SER A 741 12.27 2.37 1.36
N ARG A 742 13.50 2.87 1.18
CA ARG A 742 14.71 2.07 0.87
C ARG A 742 15.14 1.09 1.98
N ARG A 743 14.59 1.24 3.20
CA ARG A 743 14.84 0.37 4.35
C ARG A 743 13.56 -0.38 4.64
N ASP A 744 13.60 -1.70 4.85
CA ASP A 744 12.45 -2.47 5.35
C ASP A 744 12.04 -1.89 6.72
N PRO A 745 11.01 -1.03 6.77
CA PRO A 745 10.67 -0.35 8.01
C PRO A 745 9.87 -1.28 8.93
N SER A 746 9.40 -2.42 8.42
CA SER A 746 8.81 -3.48 9.23
C SER A 746 9.87 -4.29 9.96
N LYS A 747 11.14 -4.23 9.50
CA LYS A 747 12.30 -4.96 10.02
C LYS A 747 12.10 -6.47 10.18
N ILE A 748 11.20 -7.07 9.41
CA ILE A 748 10.89 -8.50 9.51
C ILE A 748 12.09 -9.36 9.09
N ALA A 749 12.85 -8.93 8.08
CA ALA A 749 14.05 -9.66 7.67
C ALA A 749 15.07 -9.74 8.83
N LEU A 750 15.25 -8.63 9.56
CA LEU A 750 16.11 -8.59 10.73
C LEU A 750 15.57 -9.44 11.89
N ALA A 751 14.25 -9.40 12.12
CA ALA A 751 13.59 -10.25 13.12
C ALA A 751 13.79 -11.76 12.83
N LYS A 752 13.66 -12.19 11.56
CA LYS A 752 13.95 -13.56 11.14
C LYS A 752 15.40 -13.94 11.40
N ARG A 753 16.33 -13.05 11.04
CA ARG A 753 17.77 -13.28 11.29
C ARG A 753 18.06 -13.42 12.78
N PHE A 754 17.41 -12.61 13.62
CA PHE A 754 17.47 -12.74 15.08
C PHE A 754 16.96 -14.09 15.55
N ILE A 755 15.72 -14.47 15.19
CA ILE A 755 15.12 -15.75 15.58
C ILE A 755 15.98 -16.95 15.16
N ARG A 756 16.47 -16.98 13.92
CA ARG A 756 17.33 -18.07 13.44
C ARG A 756 18.64 -18.17 14.22
N HIS A 757 19.20 -17.03 14.63
CA HIS A 757 20.38 -16.99 15.48
C HIS A 757 20.10 -17.58 16.86
N ILE A 758 18.96 -17.25 17.47
CA ILE A 758 18.50 -17.82 18.75
C ILE A 758 18.37 -19.34 18.64
N LEU A 759 17.67 -19.82 17.62
CA LEU A 759 17.47 -21.25 17.38
C LEU A 759 18.80 -21.98 17.17
N LYS A 760 19.66 -21.46 16.29
CA LYS A 760 20.97 -22.06 15.97
C LYS A 760 21.86 -22.18 17.21
N LYS A 761 21.81 -21.19 18.11
CA LYS A 761 22.66 -21.14 19.30
C LYS A 761 21.98 -21.65 20.57
N ARG A 762 20.73 -22.14 20.47
CA ARG A 762 19.90 -22.60 21.60
C ARG A 762 19.85 -21.60 22.76
N LEU A 763 19.67 -20.32 22.43
CA LEU A 763 19.65 -19.23 23.42
C LEU A 763 18.25 -19.07 24.02
N GLN A 764 18.17 -18.70 25.31
CA GLN A 764 16.89 -18.38 25.95
C GLN A 764 16.26 -17.12 25.32
N LEU A 765 14.96 -17.19 25.02
CA LEU A 765 14.12 -16.08 24.58
C LEU A 765 12.68 -16.38 25.01
N ASP A 766 12.15 -15.58 25.96
CA ASP A 766 10.82 -15.82 26.54
C ASP A 766 9.70 -15.07 25.79
N ALA A 767 10.02 -13.97 25.11
CA ALA A 767 9.12 -13.33 24.16
C ALA A 767 9.89 -12.45 23.17
N LEU A 768 9.36 -12.34 21.94
CA LEU A 768 9.85 -11.40 20.94
C LEU A 768 9.27 -10.01 21.21
N ALA A 769 10.10 -9.09 21.66
CA ALA A 769 9.76 -7.68 21.82
C ALA A 769 9.68 -6.98 20.46
N ILE A 770 8.74 -6.06 20.28
CA ILE A 770 8.63 -5.18 19.09
C ILE A 770 8.06 -3.82 19.49
N HIS A 771 8.42 -2.76 18.74
CA HIS A 771 7.88 -1.42 18.95
C HIS A 771 7.06 -0.93 17.73
N PRO A 772 5.81 -1.39 17.55
CA PRO A 772 4.98 -0.96 16.43
C PRO A 772 4.52 0.49 16.56
N TYR A 773 4.87 1.31 15.57
CA TYR A 773 4.50 2.72 15.48
C TYR A 773 3.64 3.00 14.24
N ALA A 774 2.43 3.52 14.46
CA ALA A 774 1.50 3.94 13.41
C ALA A 774 0.45 4.91 13.95
N THR A 775 -0.13 5.72 13.07
CA THR A 775 -1.21 6.66 13.39
C THR A 775 -2.61 6.05 13.31
N SER A 776 -2.70 4.78 12.90
CA SER A 776 -3.93 4.01 12.84
C SER A 776 -3.80 2.74 13.70
N PRO A 777 -4.78 2.42 14.57
CA PRO A 777 -4.79 1.18 15.32
C PRO A 777 -4.83 -0.05 14.39
N TYR A 778 -5.42 0.07 13.20
CA TYR A 778 -5.46 -1.01 12.21
C TYR A 778 -4.07 -1.35 11.69
N HIS A 779 -3.23 -0.34 11.47
CA HIS A 779 -1.85 -0.54 11.03
C HIS A 779 -0.98 -1.17 12.13
N ILE A 780 -1.24 -0.86 13.41
CA ILE A 780 -0.61 -1.57 14.54
C ILE A 780 -1.00 -3.05 14.49
N TYR A 781 -2.30 -3.36 14.37
CA TYR A 781 -2.79 -4.74 14.26
C TYR A 781 -2.12 -5.50 13.10
N LEU A 782 -2.05 -4.90 11.90
CA LEU A 782 -1.41 -5.52 10.73
C LEU A 782 0.07 -5.84 10.98
N LEU A 783 0.82 -4.96 11.65
CA LEU A 783 2.21 -5.21 12.02
C LEU A 783 2.33 -6.40 12.97
N VAL A 784 1.56 -6.39 14.06
CA VAL A 784 1.58 -7.46 15.07
C VAL A 784 1.20 -8.80 14.42
N ARG A 785 0.17 -8.83 13.57
CA ARG A 785 -0.23 -10.02 12.81
C ARG A 785 0.89 -10.52 11.89
N ARG A 786 1.63 -9.61 11.25
CA ARG A 786 2.75 -9.96 10.37
C ARG A 786 3.90 -10.61 11.15
N TYR A 787 4.18 -10.13 12.37
CA TYR A 787 5.16 -10.71 13.28
C TYR A 787 4.71 -12.07 13.82
N ARG A 788 3.44 -12.23 14.21
CA ARG A 788 2.88 -13.55 14.59
C ARG A 788 3.01 -14.57 13.46
N LYS A 789 2.63 -14.18 12.23
CA LYS A 789 2.80 -15.04 11.04
C LYS A 789 4.27 -15.40 10.78
N MET A 790 5.19 -14.45 10.99
CA MET A 790 6.62 -14.70 10.86
C MET A 790 7.08 -15.76 11.87
N LEU A 791 6.72 -15.64 13.14
CA LEU A 791 7.08 -16.61 14.18
C LEU A 791 6.51 -18.01 13.87
N GLN A 792 5.27 -18.09 13.40
CA GLN A 792 4.67 -19.36 12.95
C GLN A 792 5.48 -19.99 11.81
N GLN A 793 5.93 -19.19 10.84
CA GLN A 793 6.74 -19.66 9.71
C GLN A 793 8.16 -20.08 10.11
N GLU A 794 8.72 -19.54 11.19
CA GLU A 794 10.03 -19.93 11.72
C GLU A 794 9.92 -21.04 12.78
N GLY A 795 8.77 -21.73 12.88
CA GLY A 795 8.58 -22.88 13.79
C GLY A 795 8.35 -22.51 15.26
N LEU A 796 8.03 -21.25 15.56
CA LEU A 796 7.79 -20.73 16.92
C LEU A 796 6.37 -20.18 17.10
N PRO A 797 5.31 -20.96 16.79
CA PRO A 797 3.92 -20.48 16.81
C PRO A 797 3.47 -19.99 18.19
N ASN A 798 4.07 -20.52 19.26
CA ASN A 798 3.73 -20.24 20.65
C ASN A 798 4.63 -19.20 21.33
N LEU A 799 5.72 -18.76 20.68
CA LEU A 799 6.57 -17.72 21.25
C LEU A 799 5.75 -16.41 21.42
N PRO A 800 5.61 -15.86 22.63
CA PRO A 800 4.83 -14.65 22.83
C PRO A 800 5.43 -13.43 22.13
N LEU A 801 4.56 -12.47 21.80
CA LEU A 801 4.96 -11.13 21.38
C LEU A 801 4.85 -10.18 22.57
N ALA A 802 5.84 -9.31 22.74
CA ALA A 802 5.84 -8.26 23.75
C ALA A 802 5.86 -6.89 23.07
N LEU A 803 4.79 -6.11 23.20
CA LEU A 803 4.75 -4.74 22.68
C LEU A 803 5.34 -3.81 23.73
N THR A 804 6.67 -3.83 23.88
CA THR A 804 7.36 -3.04 24.90
C THR A 804 7.29 -1.53 24.64
N GLU A 805 6.98 -1.11 23.42
CA GLU A 805 6.48 0.23 23.10
C GLU A 805 5.42 0.11 21.99
N TYR A 806 4.38 0.94 21.97
CA TYR A 806 3.53 1.07 20.78
C TYR A 806 2.75 2.39 20.75
N GLY A 807 2.38 2.82 19.55
CA GLY A 807 1.36 3.86 19.37
C GLY A 807 1.73 4.95 18.37
N GLY A 808 0.91 6.01 18.34
CA GLY A 808 1.09 7.15 17.44
C GLY A 808 -0.14 8.04 17.34
N ILE A 809 -0.51 8.74 18.42
CA ILE A 809 -1.65 9.69 18.36
C ILE A 809 -1.24 11.13 18.08
N SER A 810 0.05 11.41 17.88
CA SER A 810 0.57 12.78 17.72
C SER A 810 -0.07 13.54 16.56
N SER A 811 -0.36 12.85 15.44
CA SER A 811 -1.05 13.43 14.28
C SER A 811 -2.55 13.69 14.51
N HIS A 812 -3.10 13.20 15.63
CA HIS A 812 -4.53 13.34 15.97
C HIS A 812 -4.76 14.38 17.06
N ILE A 813 -3.72 14.93 17.69
CA ILE A 813 -3.82 15.92 18.76
C ILE A 813 -3.33 17.29 18.28
N THR A 814 -3.97 18.36 18.73
CA THR A 814 -3.50 19.74 18.48
C THR A 814 -2.81 20.29 19.73
N ARG A 815 -2.04 21.39 19.57
CA ARG A 815 -1.39 22.06 20.71
C ARG A 815 -2.38 22.68 21.69
N THR A 816 -3.56 23.08 21.22
CA THR A 816 -4.61 23.76 21.98
C THR A 816 -5.69 22.81 22.50
N GLU A 817 -5.57 21.51 22.24
CA GLU A 817 -6.57 20.52 22.67
C GLU A 817 -6.58 20.32 24.18
N SER A 818 -7.77 20.16 24.76
CA SER A 818 -7.91 19.91 26.20
C SER A 818 -7.29 18.55 26.61
N PRO A 819 -6.78 18.43 27.85
CA PRO A 819 -6.21 17.19 28.37
C PRO A 819 -7.17 16.00 28.24
N GLU A 820 -8.45 16.20 28.56
CA GLU A 820 -9.50 15.19 28.50
C GLU A 820 -9.73 14.70 27.06
N SER A 821 -9.77 15.60 26.09
CA SER A 821 -9.98 15.23 24.68
C SER A 821 -8.80 14.45 24.11
N ALA A 822 -7.56 14.92 24.37
CA ALA A 822 -6.35 14.22 23.97
C ALA A 822 -6.25 12.83 24.65
N SER A 823 -6.64 12.73 25.92
CA SER A 823 -6.68 11.47 26.67
C SER A 823 -7.71 10.48 26.12
N TYR A 824 -8.90 10.94 25.72
CA TYR A 824 -9.90 10.08 25.06
C TYR A 824 -9.39 9.50 23.73
N LYS A 825 -8.62 10.27 22.96
CA LYS A 825 -7.97 9.77 21.73
C LYS A 825 -6.97 8.67 22.05
N LEU A 826 -6.16 8.81 23.09
CA LEU A 826 -5.28 7.73 23.53
C LEU A 826 -6.09 6.50 23.99
N ALA A 827 -7.11 6.72 24.83
CA ALA A 827 -7.94 5.67 25.40
C ALA A 827 -8.60 4.82 24.30
N THR A 828 -9.19 5.47 23.29
CA THR A 828 -9.79 4.79 22.14
C THR A 828 -8.76 4.11 21.25
N PHE A 829 -7.63 4.75 20.95
CA PHE A 829 -6.56 4.13 20.18
C PHE A 829 -6.07 2.82 20.82
N GLN A 830 -5.72 2.88 22.11
CA GLN A 830 -5.20 1.72 22.84
C GLN A 830 -6.25 0.63 23.02
N THR A 831 -7.50 1.00 23.31
CA THR A 831 -8.59 0.02 23.48
C THR A 831 -8.88 -0.71 22.16
N THR A 832 -8.91 0.01 21.04
CA THR A 832 -9.09 -0.59 19.70
C THR A 832 -7.97 -1.58 19.39
N VAL A 833 -6.70 -1.21 19.63
CA VAL A 833 -5.56 -2.13 19.47
C VAL A 833 -5.70 -3.35 20.37
N LYS A 834 -5.98 -3.15 21.66
CA LYS A 834 -6.11 -4.22 22.66
C LYS A 834 -7.18 -5.25 22.28
N ILE A 835 -8.33 -4.81 21.78
CA ILE A 835 -9.40 -5.72 21.32
C ILE A 835 -8.89 -6.60 20.16
N TRP A 836 -8.23 -6.02 19.17
CA TRP A 836 -7.82 -6.74 17.96
C TRP A 836 -6.61 -7.67 18.12
N ILE A 837 -5.78 -7.45 19.14
CA ILE A 837 -4.57 -8.27 19.37
C ILE A 837 -4.78 -9.44 20.33
N GLN A 838 -5.99 -9.64 20.89
CA GLN A 838 -6.27 -10.68 21.91
C GLN A 838 -5.77 -12.07 21.49
N ASN A 839 -5.95 -12.43 20.22
CA ASN A 839 -5.61 -13.76 19.68
C ASN A 839 -4.25 -13.81 18.96
N LEU A 840 -3.42 -12.78 19.07
CA LEU A 840 -2.10 -12.73 18.42
C LEU A 840 -0.94 -13.14 19.34
N GLY A 841 -1.25 -13.72 20.51
CA GLY A 841 -0.25 -14.19 21.47
C GLY A 841 0.60 -13.05 22.06
N VAL A 842 -0.02 -11.89 22.31
CA VAL A 842 0.64 -10.77 22.99
C VAL A 842 0.60 -10.99 24.50
N CYS A 843 1.76 -10.97 25.17
CA CYS A 843 1.86 -11.17 26.62
C CYS A 843 1.88 -9.86 27.42
N LEU A 844 2.37 -8.78 26.84
CA LEU A 844 2.39 -7.44 27.45
C LEU A 844 2.33 -6.36 26.36
N ALA A 845 1.81 -5.19 26.72
CA ALA A 845 1.77 -4.02 25.83
C ALA A 845 1.93 -2.72 26.63
N ALA A 846 3.03 -2.00 26.44
CA ALA A 846 3.31 -0.71 27.05
C ALA A 846 3.24 0.39 25.99
N GLY A 847 2.29 1.32 26.17
CA GLY A 847 2.01 2.36 25.18
C GLY A 847 2.63 3.71 25.52
N ALA A 848 1.81 4.76 25.54
CA ALA A 848 2.25 6.09 25.92
C ALA A 848 2.82 6.13 27.36
N ARG A 849 3.64 7.15 27.64
CA ARG A 849 4.16 7.40 28.99
C ARG A 849 3.10 7.96 29.93
N ALA A 850 3.21 7.60 31.19
CA ALA A 850 2.43 8.17 32.28
C ALA A 850 2.97 9.55 32.71
N THR A 851 4.28 9.76 32.72
CA THR A 851 4.96 10.99 33.15
C THR A 851 5.65 11.75 31.99
N PRO A 852 5.99 13.04 32.17
CA PRO A 852 6.80 13.79 31.20
C PRO A 852 8.20 13.17 31.00
N PRO A 853 8.77 13.24 29.78
CA PRO A 853 10.14 12.79 29.54
C PRO A 853 11.18 13.63 30.27
N ALA A 854 12.37 13.06 30.47
CA ALA A 854 13.56 13.80 30.92
C ALA A 854 14.07 14.82 29.88
N SER A 855 13.70 14.70 28.59
CA SER A 855 14.14 15.61 27.51
C SER A 855 13.89 17.10 27.85
N PRO A 856 14.91 17.97 27.73
CA PRO A 856 14.82 19.39 28.11
C PRO A 856 13.99 20.24 27.14
N LYS A 857 13.87 19.82 25.86
CA LYS A 857 13.17 20.59 24.81
C LYS A 857 11.65 20.43 24.79
N ARG A 858 11.08 19.57 25.63
CA ARG A 858 9.63 19.33 25.64
C ARG A 858 8.93 20.46 26.39
N PRO A 859 7.86 21.06 25.83
CA PRO A 859 7.15 22.16 26.47
C PRO A 859 6.59 21.71 27.82
N LYS A 860 6.73 22.56 28.84
CA LYS A 860 6.13 22.34 30.17
C LYS A 860 4.62 22.20 30.00
N ARG A 861 4.08 21.07 30.46
CA ARG A 861 2.63 20.82 30.48
C ARG A 861 2.25 20.38 31.88
N ASN A 862 1.15 20.92 32.39
CA ASN A 862 0.57 20.52 33.67
C ASN A 862 -0.30 19.26 33.54
N TRP A 863 -0.06 18.42 32.53
CA TRP A 863 -0.78 17.17 32.30
C TRP A 863 -0.01 16.24 31.35
N THR A 864 -0.30 14.94 31.45
CA THR A 864 0.06 13.88 30.50
C THR A 864 -1.21 13.24 29.93
N LEU A 865 -1.10 12.32 28.97
CA LEU A 865 -2.28 11.68 28.39
C LEU A 865 -3.06 10.81 29.41
N PHE A 866 -2.48 10.52 30.57
CA PHE A 866 -3.09 9.71 31.62
C PHE A 866 -3.52 10.52 32.84
N PHE A 867 -2.80 11.58 33.22
CA PHE A 867 -3.06 12.31 34.47
C PHE A 867 -2.81 13.81 34.32
N LYS A 868 -3.53 14.62 35.08
CA LYS A 868 -3.19 16.03 35.33
C LYS A 868 -2.05 16.14 36.35
N LYS A 869 -1.47 17.35 36.49
CA LYS A 869 -0.40 17.63 37.46
C LYS A 869 -0.82 17.38 38.91
N ASP A 870 -2.09 17.55 39.25
CA ASP A 870 -2.67 17.24 40.56
C ASP A 870 -2.93 15.72 40.77
N LYS A 871 -2.43 14.87 39.87
CA LYS A 871 -2.65 13.41 39.81
C LYS A 871 -4.09 12.99 39.47
N THR A 872 -4.99 13.91 39.11
CA THR A 872 -6.35 13.56 38.65
C THR A 872 -6.26 12.68 37.41
N PRO A 873 -6.87 11.48 37.40
CA PRO A 873 -6.82 10.58 36.25
C PRO A 873 -7.68 11.11 35.11
N LEU A 874 -7.15 10.98 33.89
CA LEU A 874 -7.83 11.30 32.65
C LEU A 874 -8.40 10.03 32.00
N PRO A 875 -9.28 10.15 30.98
CA PRO A 875 -9.94 9.01 30.33
C PRO A 875 -9.06 7.79 30.01
N ALA A 876 -7.82 7.96 29.57
CA ALA A 876 -6.91 6.84 29.31
C ALA A 876 -6.57 6.03 30.57
N ALA A 877 -6.36 6.69 31.71
CA ALA A 877 -6.10 6.04 32.99
C ALA A 877 -7.36 5.35 33.54
N LEU A 878 -8.50 6.03 33.49
CA LEU A 878 -9.79 5.45 33.88
C LEU A 878 -10.19 4.25 33.02
N THR A 879 -9.82 4.27 31.73
CA THR A 879 -10.01 3.13 30.83
C THR A 879 -9.17 1.92 31.26
N MET A 880 -7.94 2.11 31.74
CA MET A 880 -7.17 1.00 32.32
C MET A 880 -7.90 0.39 33.52
N LYS A 881 -8.38 1.23 34.43
CA LYS A 881 -9.09 0.80 35.64
C LYS A 881 -10.34 -0.03 35.31
N ILE A 882 -11.19 0.46 34.42
CA ILE A 882 -12.43 -0.26 34.06
C ILE A 882 -12.13 -1.55 33.27
N LEU A 883 -11.19 -1.54 32.32
CA LEU A 883 -10.85 -2.76 31.57
C LEU A 883 -10.31 -3.86 32.48
N PHE A 884 -9.54 -3.49 33.53
CA PHE A 884 -9.09 -4.45 34.54
C PHE A 884 -10.26 -5.03 35.32
N GLN A 885 -11.17 -4.19 35.83
CA GLN A 885 -12.35 -4.65 36.57
C GLN A 885 -13.22 -5.60 35.73
N LEU A 886 -13.49 -5.24 34.47
CA LEU A 886 -14.25 -6.09 33.55
C LEU A 886 -13.54 -7.42 33.28
N SER A 887 -12.22 -7.45 33.14
CA SER A 887 -11.48 -8.71 32.97
C SER A 887 -11.57 -9.67 34.17
N LYS A 888 -11.98 -9.18 35.34
CA LYS A 888 -12.24 -10.02 36.52
C LYS A 888 -13.70 -10.47 36.58
N GLN A 889 -14.64 -9.56 36.33
CA GLN A 889 -16.08 -9.80 36.44
C GLN A 889 -16.65 -10.57 35.24
N THR A 890 -16.24 -10.20 34.03
CA THR A 890 -16.68 -10.78 32.75
C THR A 890 -15.45 -11.20 31.92
N PRO A 891 -14.71 -12.24 32.34
CA PRO A 891 -13.41 -12.56 31.74
C PRO A 891 -13.48 -13.18 30.35
N ILE A 892 -14.62 -13.71 29.90
CA ILE A 892 -14.70 -14.55 28.68
C ILE A 892 -15.19 -13.70 27.52
N ILE A 893 -14.48 -13.71 26.39
CA ILE A 893 -14.92 -13.08 25.14
C ILE A 893 -15.96 -13.99 24.48
N CYS A 894 -17.16 -13.49 24.22
CA CYS A 894 -18.18 -14.23 23.48
C CYS A 894 -18.27 -13.79 22.01
N ASP A 895 -18.04 -12.51 21.73
CA ASP A 895 -18.03 -11.98 20.37
C ASP A 895 -17.14 -10.74 20.25
N THR A 896 -16.64 -10.45 19.06
CA THR A 896 -15.80 -9.28 18.77
C THR A 896 -15.95 -8.85 17.32
N THR A 897 -15.87 -7.55 17.07
CA THR A 897 -15.81 -7.03 15.71
C THR A 897 -14.48 -7.40 15.05
N GLN A 898 -14.51 -7.56 13.73
CA GLN A 898 -13.30 -7.82 12.95
C GLN A 898 -12.44 -6.56 12.83
N PRO A 899 -11.10 -6.70 12.76
CA PRO A 899 -10.21 -5.57 12.51
C PRO A 899 -10.41 -4.96 11.13
N ASP A 900 -10.60 -3.65 11.05
CA ASP A 900 -10.80 -2.94 9.79
C ASP A 900 -10.17 -1.54 9.77
N ALA A 901 -10.18 -0.90 8.60
CA ALA A 901 -9.63 0.44 8.42
C ALA A 901 -10.51 1.56 9.05
N ASN A 902 -11.75 1.25 9.46
CA ASN A 902 -12.66 2.22 10.09
C ASN A 902 -12.30 2.52 11.55
N CYS A 903 -11.37 1.76 12.13
CA CYS A 903 -10.82 1.98 13.47
C CYS A 903 -11.89 1.92 14.57
N PHE A 904 -12.96 1.15 14.34
CA PHE A 904 -13.99 0.83 15.32
C PHE A 904 -13.83 -0.62 15.79
N ALA A 905 -13.63 -0.80 17.08
CA ALA A 905 -13.54 -2.12 17.68
C ALA A 905 -14.61 -2.26 18.76
N ALA A 906 -15.33 -3.36 18.78
CA ALA A 906 -16.18 -3.70 19.90
C ALA A 906 -15.99 -5.16 20.31
N VAL A 907 -16.12 -5.43 21.60
CA VAL A 907 -16.04 -6.77 22.18
C VAL A 907 -17.16 -6.97 23.19
N ALA A 908 -17.78 -8.14 23.16
CA ALA A 908 -18.72 -8.61 24.15
C ALA A 908 -18.02 -9.62 25.06
N LEU A 909 -18.11 -9.36 26.35
CA LEU A 909 -17.54 -10.15 27.42
C LEU A 909 -18.65 -10.74 28.28
N ARG A 910 -18.40 -11.89 28.91
CA ARG A 910 -19.33 -12.55 29.81
C ARG A 910 -18.67 -13.12 31.06
N SER A 911 -19.44 -13.24 32.14
CA SER A 911 -19.07 -13.99 33.33
C SER A 911 -19.01 -15.49 33.03
N LYS A 912 -18.36 -16.25 33.90
CA LYS A 912 -18.21 -17.71 33.74
C LYS A 912 -19.57 -18.41 33.62
N ASN A 913 -20.52 -18.05 34.48
CA ASN A 913 -21.90 -18.54 34.46
C ASN A 913 -22.81 -17.89 33.38
N ALA A 914 -22.26 -17.03 32.52
CA ALA A 914 -22.98 -16.34 31.45
C ALA A 914 -24.24 -15.55 31.90
N VAL A 915 -24.28 -15.09 33.15
CA VAL A 915 -25.36 -14.24 33.68
C VAL A 915 -25.03 -12.75 33.51
N SER A 916 -23.77 -12.35 33.64
CA SER A 916 -23.33 -10.96 33.51
C SER A 916 -22.54 -10.78 32.22
N PHE A 917 -22.80 -9.68 31.50
CA PHE A 917 -22.11 -9.31 30.27
C PHE A 917 -21.53 -7.91 30.36
N SER A 918 -20.47 -7.66 29.59
CA SER A 918 -19.89 -6.33 29.43
C SER A 918 -19.55 -6.09 27.98
N ILE A 919 -19.99 -4.95 27.46
CA ILE A 919 -19.74 -4.53 26.09
C ILE A 919 -18.76 -3.38 26.14
N ILE A 920 -17.67 -3.49 25.39
CA ILE A 920 -16.70 -2.42 25.23
C ILE A 920 -16.70 -2.05 23.75
N ALA A 921 -17.10 -0.83 23.42
CA ALA A 921 -17.06 -0.28 22.07
C ALA A 921 -16.12 0.93 22.02
N SER A 922 -15.16 0.91 21.12
CA SER A 922 -14.12 1.92 20.96
C SER A 922 -14.13 2.49 19.55
N ASN A 923 -14.33 3.80 19.44
CA ASN A 923 -14.36 4.50 18.17
C ASN A 923 -13.15 5.45 18.04
N PHE A 924 -12.06 4.97 17.43
CA PHE A 924 -10.92 5.81 17.07
C PHE A 924 -11.07 6.36 15.64
N SER A 925 -12.16 7.10 15.39
CA SER A 925 -12.41 7.73 14.09
C SER A 925 -13.06 9.10 14.27
N LYS A 926 -13.07 9.90 13.19
CA LYS A 926 -13.74 11.21 13.16
C LYS A 926 -15.26 11.10 13.05
N GLN A 927 -15.84 9.91 12.89
CA GLN A 927 -17.26 9.72 12.63
C GLN A 927 -17.95 8.96 13.75
N GLU A 928 -19.23 9.19 14.00
CA GLU A 928 -20.03 8.31 14.86
C GLU A 928 -20.11 6.90 14.25
N ARG A 929 -20.28 5.91 15.12
CA ARG A 929 -20.38 4.48 14.83
C ARG A 929 -21.54 3.88 15.63
N TYR A 930 -22.18 2.84 15.11
CA TYR A 930 -23.40 2.28 15.69
C TYR A 930 -23.17 0.80 15.93
N LEU A 931 -23.52 0.35 17.13
CA LEU A 931 -23.34 -1.02 17.57
C LEU A 931 -24.69 -1.61 17.99
N THR A 932 -25.16 -2.61 17.25
CA THR A 932 -26.33 -3.40 17.58
C THR A 932 -25.93 -4.57 18.48
N LEU A 933 -26.71 -4.81 19.53
CA LEU A 933 -26.51 -5.96 20.41
C LEU A 933 -27.58 -7.01 20.11
N ASN A 934 -27.16 -8.18 19.61
CA ASN A 934 -28.03 -9.32 19.43
C ASN A 934 -28.15 -10.05 20.77
N ILE A 935 -29.22 -9.76 21.50
CA ILE A 935 -29.57 -10.41 22.75
C ILE A 935 -30.47 -11.61 22.42
N PRO A 936 -30.18 -12.83 22.91
CA PRO A 936 -31.02 -14.01 22.64
C PRO A 936 -32.48 -13.75 23.01
N GLN A 937 -33.40 -14.16 22.15
CA GLN A 937 -34.85 -13.90 22.33
C GLN A 937 -35.40 -14.51 23.62
N ASN A 938 -34.84 -15.65 24.05
CA ASN A 938 -35.21 -16.35 25.29
C ASN A 938 -34.56 -15.77 26.56
N LYS A 939 -33.86 -14.62 26.48
CA LYS A 939 -33.17 -14.00 27.61
C LYS A 939 -33.72 -12.62 27.93
N LYS A 940 -33.96 -12.34 29.22
CA LYS A 940 -34.44 -11.04 29.70
C LYS A 940 -33.30 -10.22 30.31
N VAL A 941 -33.13 -8.98 29.86
CA VAL A 941 -32.20 -8.03 30.50
C VAL A 941 -32.79 -7.57 31.82
N THR A 942 -32.19 -7.95 32.94
CA THR A 942 -32.64 -7.59 34.30
C THR A 942 -31.92 -6.37 34.87
N TYR A 943 -30.74 -6.07 34.35
CA TYR A 943 -29.94 -4.90 34.74
C TYR A 943 -29.10 -4.43 33.56
N ALA A 944 -28.96 -3.12 33.40
CA ALA A 944 -28.02 -2.51 32.47
C ALA A 944 -27.56 -1.14 32.97
N ALA A 945 -26.26 -0.86 32.84
CA ALA A 945 -25.68 0.45 33.13
C ALA A 945 -24.56 0.80 32.15
N GLU A 946 -24.42 2.08 31.84
CA GLU A 946 -23.35 2.65 31.04
C GLU A 946 -22.28 3.25 31.96
N VAL A 947 -21.01 2.95 31.68
CA VAL A 947 -19.86 3.52 32.39
C VAL A 947 -19.51 4.87 31.77
N ARG A 948 -19.34 5.89 32.61
CA ARG A 948 -18.96 7.24 32.22
C ARG A 948 -17.73 7.73 32.98
N PHE A 949 -16.98 8.62 32.35
CA PHE A 949 -15.84 9.28 32.97
C PHE A 949 -16.16 10.76 33.17
N ARG A 950 -16.11 11.22 34.42
CA ARG A 950 -16.36 12.61 34.79
C ARG A 950 -15.43 13.02 35.92
N ASN A 951 -14.74 14.15 35.77
CA ASN A 951 -13.87 14.75 36.80
C ASN A 951 -12.93 13.74 37.50
N GLY A 952 -12.28 12.86 36.71
CA GLY A 952 -11.35 11.86 37.25
C GLY A 952 -12.01 10.67 37.96
N ARG A 953 -13.33 10.48 37.84
CA ARG A 953 -14.06 9.37 38.45
C ARG A 953 -14.78 8.52 37.39
N ILE A 954 -15.01 7.27 37.76
CA ILE A 954 -15.86 6.34 37.01
C ILE A 954 -17.25 6.40 37.64
N GLU A 955 -18.25 6.71 36.83
CA GLU A 955 -19.66 6.73 37.23
C GLU A 955 -20.42 5.67 36.45
N MET A 956 -21.39 5.01 37.09
CA MET A 956 -22.32 4.11 36.42
C MET A 956 -23.69 4.78 36.32
N ARG A 957 -24.20 4.92 35.09
CA ARG A 957 -25.56 5.42 34.86
C ARG A 957 -26.44 4.26 34.44
N ARG A 958 -27.51 3.99 35.19
CA ARG A 958 -28.51 2.98 34.82
C ARG A 958 -29.11 3.33 33.45
N ILE A 959 -29.28 2.33 32.60
CA ILE A 959 -29.93 2.47 31.29
C ILE A 959 -31.09 1.49 31.20
N GLU A 960 -32.19 1.94 30.61
CA GLU A 960 -33.36 1.09 30.43
C GLU A 960 -33.08 -0.03 29.42
N PRO A 961 -33.51 -1.28 29.69
CA PRO A 961 -33.32 -2.41 28.77
C PRO A 961 -33.75 -2.16 27.32
N LYS A 962 -34.81 -1.36 27.11
CA LYS A 962 -35.32 -1.02 25.77
C LYS A 962 -34.30 -0.28 24.90
N ILE A 963 -33.36 0.45 25.52
CA ILE A 963 -32.28 1.16 24.81
C ILE A 963 -31.32 0.17 24.17
N LEU A 964 -31.08 -0.99 24.79
CA LEU A 964 -30.16 -2.01 24.28
C LEU A 964 -30.68 -2.77 23.07
N ARG A 965 -32.00 -2.70 22.82
CA ARG A 965 -32.63 -3.24 21.61
C ARG A 965 -32.50 -2.30 20.41
N LYS A 966 -31.99 -1.07 20.61
CA LYS A 966 -31.69 -0.11 19.54
C LYS A 966 -30.18 -0.02 19.31
N PRO A 967 -29.72 0.35 18.09
CA PRO A 967 -28.31 0.55 17.83
C PRO A 967 -27.67 1.59 18.77
N LEU A 968 -26.58 1.20 19.41
CA LEU A 968 -25.82 2.04 20.33
C LEU A 968 -24.90 2.99 19.55
N VAL A 969 -25.18 4.29 19.63
CA VAL A 969 -24.29 5.32 19.08
C VAL A 969 -23.00 5.44 19.91
N VAL A 970 -21.85 5.45 19.25
CA VAL A 970 -20.53 5.71 19.83
C VAL A 970 -19.91 6.92 19.13
N LYS A 971 -19.73 8.01 19.89
CA LYS A 971 -19.23 9.29 19.37
C LYS A 971 -17.78 9.21 18.85
N PRO A 972 -17.34 10.11 17.95
CA PRO A 972 -15.96 10.18 17.48
C PRO A 972 -14.97 10.28 18.65
N TYR A 973 -13.90 9.48 18.62
CA TYR A 973 -12.89 9.45 19.67
C TYR A 973 -13.50 9.28 21.08
N ARG A 974 -14.53 8.43 21.20
CA ARG A 974 -15.13 8.05 22.49
C ARG A 974 -15.24 6.54 22.62
N LEU A 975 -15.32 6.12 23.88
CA LEU A 975 -15.63 4.77 24.31
C LEU A 975 -17.09 4.71 24.74
N ARG A 976 -17.72 3.57 24.55
CA ARG A 976 -19.00 3.24 25.17
C ARG A 976 -18.86 1.87 25.83
N ILE A 977 -19.01 1.85 27.14
CA ILE A 977 -18.84 0.64 27.96
C ILE A 977 -20.16 0.40 28.68
N ILE A 978 -20.73 -0.78 28.49
CA ILE A 978 -22.01 -1.17 29.08
C ILE A 978 -21.79 -2.44 29.89
N VAL A 979 -22.37 -2.50 31.08
CA VAL A 979 -22.48 -3.72 31.89
C VAL A 979 -23.95 -4.10 31.99
N LEU A 980 -24.27 -5.38 31.84
CA LEU A 980 -25.65 -5.86 31.90
C LEU A 980 -25.77 -7.26 32.49
N ARG A 981 -26.98 -7.64 32.92
CA ARG A 981 -27.31 -9.00 33.38
C ARG A 981 -28.46 -9.58 32.58
N LEU A 982 -28.33 -10.84 32.17
CA LEU A 982 -29.36 -11.62 31.50
C LEU A 982 -29.86 -12.72 32.44
N ARG A 983 -31.17 -12.98 32.45
CA ARG A 983 -31.77 -14.19 33.03
C ARG A 983 -32.37 -15.03 31.90
#